data_AF-A0A9D6QNP2-F1
#
_entry.id   AF-A0A9D6QNP2-F1
#
_cell.length_a   1.000
_cell.length_b   1.000
_cell.length_c   1.000
_cell.angle_alpha   90.00
_cell.angle_beta   90.00
_cell.angle_gamma   90.00
#
_symmetry.space_group_name_H-M   'P 1'
#
loop_
_entity.id
_entity.type
_entity.pdbx_description
1 polymer ?
#
loop_
_entity_poly.entity_id
_entity_poly.type
_entity_poly.pdbx_seq_one_letter_code
_entity_poly.pdbx_strand_id
1 'polypeptide(L)'
;MRMLKLSLLGTALLALATSLVHAQDFLNDARHMFFDQSMLTRRFGIEIEFGKVGDDVIEKIIIEKLRATVVERSPNGELLFTSPYGEVRLKIEGQAWRYEDDMDRDPVAREKFLAQQKIDREQAPREIVFPPLIFDAADAIQSVGQALKDAGALGTTDNHAVSTQVNVEWPDLVKPDGTDNTKAIEDLVNLMRVYSNPEHARQIEEQIKVPAIRREYIKDYSPGMLAKLGDASYKPTARQLFDDFFYRQGVEFLNRPDAWTMPLEEAKQLLLAQPSPYVSPRVTKMQRLRVSSIILRAFQSDPIAQLIIGTRWAKPMPLVEFREDNTDFDIKSTIEETLGIVRSAEVFGNYDHDTLVSELTGIDPRDLVELRKNAEALRDHRRIVRYVLQDPKTDYIKNQNAPGENPVWIHLGPDELAARKLVVNGESIVFNRRHIHRDSIVGKYNPGLENHLVQQVMENKLVEAKFFEAFAHGSMPRALTLRELTRGRTVTAKLLVHLLNVEYPNGWVMKGAWDLSTESMFISDKLDLEDLLKKYRNGFETFRKRVEREMKGADPELVIGKLKEHPGYRGWKIVQMLAQPDLVFFQERLRIVREFRVEVQGGKVLSKGSTIDRYAYKSRKKEPLDPEEVKAVEKFTQKLVDSLPEELRFLPYGFDVALIENGEFKVIESNPGGNSSFLEENPASVLALDAYLLRYPELLKSGKLKLLEPKAQMQWILAQFSKLGIDVSKHFPGMTFTADDIRDPAYPTRKGPPTRCELLLTVR
;
A
#
# COMPACT_ATOMS: atom_id res chain seq x y z
N MET A 1 25.35 -12.15 -30.55
CA MET A 1 25.70 -12.32 -29.12
C MET A 1 25.76 -11.02 -28.30
N ARG A 2 25.98 -9.82 -28.87
CA ARG A 2 25.94 -8.55 -28.09
C ARG A 2 24.53 -8.02 -27.79
N MET A 3 23.51 -8.36 -28.58
CA MET A 3 22.11 -7.98 -28.29
C MET A 3 21.44 -8.81 -27.19
N LEU A 4 21.96 -9.99 -26.85
CA LEU A 4 21.39 -10.85 -25.79
C LEU A 4 21.79 -10.40 -24.37
N LYS A 5 22.84 -9.57 -24.23
CA LYS A 5 23.30 -9.07 -22.92
C LYS A 5 22.59 -7.80 -22.44
N LEU A 6 21.88 -7.11 -23.33
CA LEU A 6 21.13 -5.87 -23.02
C LEU A 6 19.66 -6.13 -22.64
N SER A 7 19.10 -7.30 -22.93
CA SER A 7 17.77 -7.69 -22.42
C SER A 7 17.83 -8.22 -20.98
N LEU A 8 18.95 -8.86 -20.59
CA LEU A 8 19.16 -9.39 -19.24
C LEU A 8 19.37 -8.29 -18.19
N LEU A 9 20.00 -7.16 -18.56
CA LEU A 9 20.23 -6.06 -17.63
C LEU A 9 18.95 -5.28 -17.29
N GLY A 10 18.03 -5.14 -18.25
CA GLY A 10 16.77 -4.41 -18.07
C GLY A 10 15.73 -5.18 -17.29
N THR A 11 15.62 -6.50 -17.50
CA THR A 11 14.77 -7.39 -16.68
C THR A 11 15.31 -7.52 -15.26
N ALA A 12 16.64 -7.55 -15.09
CA ALA A 12 17.27 -7.56 -13.78
C ALA A 12 17.00 -6.26 -13.00
N LEU A 13 17.05 -5.08 -13.64
CA LEU A 13 16.74 -3.78 -13.00
C LEU A 13 15.25 -3.60 -12.67
N LEU A 14 14.34 -4.07 -13.53
CA LEU A 14 12.89 -4.07 -13.26
C LEU A 14 12.53 -5.02 -12.12
N ALA A 15 13.12 -6.23 -12.14
CA ALA A 15 13.03 -7.18 -11.04
C ALA A 15 13.56 -6.52 -9.79
N LEU A 16 14.81 -6.00 -9.79
CA LEU A 16 15.47 -5.31 -8.67
C LEU A 16 14.58 -4.24 -8.02
N ALA A 17 13.81 -3.48 -8.79
CA ALA A 17 13.12 -2.32 -8.26
C ALA A 17 11.73 -2.64 -7.64
N THR A 18 10.95 -3.59 -8.21
CA THR A 18 9.74 -4.17 -7.55
C THR A 18 10.12 -5.05 -6.38
N SER A 19 11.22 -5.75 -6.53
CA SER A 19 11.72 -6.67 -5.53
C SER A 19 12.40 -6.00 -4.35
N LEU A 20 12.80 -4.74 -4.43
CA LEU A 20 13.24 -3.96 -3.27
C LEU A 20 12.11 -3.46 -2.37
N VAL A 21 10.88 -3.33 -2.91
CA VAL A 21 9.67 -2.96 -2.14
C VAL A 21 9.13 -4.16 -1.38
N HIS A 22 9.32 -5.35 -1.95
CA HIS A 22 8.90 -6.64 -1.39
C HIS A 22 10.04 -7.42 -0.72
N ALA A 23 11.30 -7.09 -0.95
CA ALA A 23 12.44 -7.55 -0.15
C ALA A 23 12.52 -6.68 1.10
N GLN A 24 11.41 -6.61 1.82
CA GLN A 24 11.42 -6.22 3.21
C GLN A 24 11.94 -7.43 4.00
N ASP A 25 12.36 -7.14 5.22
CA ASP A 25 12.69 -8.17 6.18
C ASP A 25 11.41 -8.66 6.86
N PHE A 26 11.53 -9.81 7.51
CA PHE A 26 10.45 -10.55 8.13
C PHE A 26 9.55 -9.69 9.06
N LEU A 27 10.12 -8.80 9.88
CA LEU A 27 9.32 -7.95 10.78
C LEU A 27 8.55 -6.88 10.00
N ASN A 28 9.17 -6.26 9.00
CA ASN A 28 8.47 -5.28 8.18
C ASN A 28 7.30 -5.91 7.41
N ASP A 29 7.49 -7.09 6.83
CA ASP A 29 6.39 -7.79 6.16
C ASP A 29 5.32 -8.27 7.16
N ALA A 30 5.69 -8.67 8.37
CA ALA A 30 4.73 -8.94 9.44
C ALA A 30 3.82 -7.72 9.71
N ARG A 31 4.42 -6.55 9.91
CA ARG A 31 3.69 -5.29 10.14
C ARG A 31 2.87 -4.84 8.95
N HIS A 32 3.40 -4.92 7.73
CA HIS A 32 2.81 -4.26 6.57
C HIS A 32 1.92 -5.17 5.72
N MET A 33 2.23 -6.47 5.67
CA MET A 33 1.50 -7.44 4.85
C MET A 33 0.53 -8.28 5.68
N PHE A 34 0.92 -8.66 6.91
CA PHE A 34 0.18 -9.67 7.68
C PHE A 34 -0.68 -9.08 8.79
N PHE A 35 -0.35 -7.90 9.32
CA PHE A 35 -1.23 -7.19 10.24
C PHE A 35 -2.49 -6.67 9.53
N ASP A 36 -3.63 -7.32 9.80
CA ASP A 36 -4.92 -7.03 9.14
C ASP A 36 -6.03 -6.65 10.15
N GLN A 37 -7.22 -6.35 9.63
CA GLN A 37 -8.38 -5.96 10.45
C GLN A 37 -8.79 -7.00 11.50
N SER A 38 -8.48 -8.30 11.30
CA SER A 38 -8.80 -9.33 12.28
C SER A 38 -7.93 -9.22 13.53
N MET A 39 -6.72 -8.66 13.41
CA MET A 39 -5.79 -8.46 14.52
C MET A 39 -6.16 -7.26 15.41
N LEU A 40 -6.97 -6.31 14.92
CA LEU A 40 -7.36 -5.13 15.72
C LEU A 40 -8.13 -5.49 16.99
N THR A 41 -8.82 -6.63 16.98
CA THR A 41 -9.61 -7.14 18.11
C THR A 41 -8.85 -8.15 18.97
N ARG A 42 -7.67 -8.60 18.54
CA ARG A 42 -6.85 -9.55 19.31
C ARG A 42 -6.28 -8.82 20.53
N ARG A 43 -6.43 -9.44 21.70
CA ARG A 43 -5.92 -8.85 22.93
C ARG A 43 -4.43 -9.09 23.10
N PHE A 44 -3.72 -8.08 23.59
CA PHE A 44 -2.31 -8.16 23.94
C PHE A 44 -2.01 -7.41 25.24
N GLY A 45 -1.05 -7.87 26.02
CA GLY A 45 -0.42 -7.11 27.10
C GLY A 45 0.89 -6.50 26.63
N ILE A 46 1.34 -5.43 27.28
CA ILE A 46 2.66 -4.82 27.06
C ILE A 46 3.36 -4.63 28.39
N GLU A 47 4.65 -4.90 28.37
CA GLU A 47 5.58 -4.54 29.43
C GLU A 47 6.64 -3.62 28.83
N ILE A 48 6.84 -2.45 29.43
CA ILE A 48 7.89 -1.50 29.05
C ILE A 48 8.88 -1.43 30.20
N GLU A 49 10.04 -2.07 30.02
CA GLU A 49 11.16 -1.95 30.94
C GLU A 49 12.02 -0.75 30.50
N PHE A 50 12.40 0.16 31.40
CA PHE A 50 13.26 1.34 31.15
C PHE A 50 14.14 1.73 32.34
N GLY A 51 15.25 2.43 32.09
CA GLY A 51 16.14 2.97 33.13
C GLY A 51 16.27 4.50 33.10
N LYS A 52 16.94 5.06 34.12
CA LYS A 52 17.37 6.48 34.23
C LYS A 52 16.29 7.55 34.31
N VAL A 53 15.04 7.20 34.62
CA VAL A 53 13.97 8.17 34.89
C VAL A 53 13.42 7.96 36.29
N GLY A 54 13.24 9.06 37.02
CA GLY A 54 12.69 9.06 38.38
C GLY A 54 11.19 8.75 38.41
N ASP A 55 10.74 8.12 39.50
CA ASP A 55 9.37 7.63 39.66
C ASP A 55 8.32 8.75 39.56
N ASP A 56 8.67 9.97 39.98
CA ASP A 56 7.82 11.17 39.90
C ASP A 56 7.57 11.61 38.44
N VAL A 57 8.60 11.56 37.60
CA VAL A 57 8.49 11.87 36.17
C VAL A 57 7.64 10.80 35.48
N ILE A 58 7.87 9.52 35.81
CA ILE A 58 7.10 8.40 35.25
C ILE A 58 5.62 8.50 35.62
N GLU A 59 5.33 8.74 36.91
CA GLU A 59 3.96 8.90 37.41
C GLU A 59 3.24 10.02 36.65
N LYS A 60 3.89 11.17 36.47
CA LYS A 60 3.34 12.29 35.72
C LYS A 60 3.07 11.93 34.26
N ILE A 61 3.99 11.23 33.60
CA ILE A 61 3.81 10.77 32.21
C ILE A 61 2.59 9.84 32.10
N ILE A 62 2.47 8.85 32.99
CA ILE A 62 1.35 7.90 33.00
C ILE A 62 0.02 8.62 33.22
N ILE A 63 -0.04 9.53 34.20
CA ILE A 63 -1.24 10.33 34.48
C ILE A 63 -1.63 11.18 33.27
N GLU A 64 -0.67 11.88 32.65
CA GLU A 64 -0.94 12.79 31.54
C GLU A 64 -1.34 12.04 30.27
N LYS A 65 -0.55 11.05 29.86
CA LYS A 65 -0.71 10.36 28.57
C LYS A 65 -1.87 9.36 28.58
N LEU A 66 -2.09 8.67 29.71
CA LEU A 66 -3.17 7.69 29.82
C LEU A 66 -4.40 8.23 30.54
N ARG A 67 -4.41 9.50 30.96
CA ARG A 67 -5.48 10.09 31.80
C ARG A 67 -5.75 9.25 33.04
N ALA A 68 -4.67 8.75 33.64
CA ALA A 68 -4.74 7.79 34.73
C ALA A 68 -4.82 8.48 36.10
N THR A 69 -5.22 7.71 37.11
CA THR A 69 -5.24 8.12 38.52
C THR A 69 -4.50 7.09 39.36
N VAL A 70 -3.71 7.53 40.34
CA VAL A 70 -3.03 6.62 41.27
C VAL A 70 -4.05 6.08 42.27
N VAL A 71 -4.13 4.76 42.38
CA VAL A 71 -5.07 4.05 43.26
C VAL A 71 -4.35 3.43 44.44
N GLU A 72 -3.13 2.94 44.24
CA GLU A 72 -2.34 2.31 45.31
C GLU A 72 -0.85 2.65 45.15
N ARG A 73 -0.19 2.84 46.28
CA ARG A 73 1.27 3.03 46.37
C ARG A 73 1.79 2.04 47.42
N SER A 74 2.44 0.97 46.95
CA SER A 74 2.88 -0.11 47.83
C SER A 74 4.10 0.33 48.67
N PRO A 75 4.34 -0.28 49.84
CA PRO A 75 5.53 0.02 50.65
C PRO A 75 6.86 -0.18 49.90
N ASN A 76 6.85 -1.04 48.88
CA ASN A 76 8.02 -1.35 48.06
C ASN A 76 8.24 -0.33 46.93
N GLY A 77 7.35 0.64 46.76
CA GLY A 77 7.43 1.69 45.74
C GLY A 77 6.72 1.36 44.43
N GLU A 78 5.96 0.26 44.36
CA GLU A 78 5.11 -0.03 43.20
C GLU A 78 3.90 0.91 43.18
N LEU A 79 3.49 1.34 42.00
CA LEU A 79 2.31 2.17 41.80
C LEU A 79 1.27 1.43 40.97
N LEU A 80 0.03 1.45 41.43
CA LEU A 80 -1.13 1.02 40.68
C LEU A 80 -1.91 2.25 40.19
N PHE A 81 -2.14 2.31 38.89
CA PHE A 81 -2.91 3.34 38.23
C PHE A 81 -4.20 2.75 37.66
N THR A 82 -5.29 3.52 37.70
CA THR A 82 -6.49 3.24 36.90
C THR A 82 -6.57 4.24 35.76
N SER A 83 -6.72 3.73 34.54
CA SER A 83 -6.87 4.49 33.30
C SER A 83 -8.11 4.04 32.53
N PRO A 84 -8.54 4.75 31.47
CA PRO A 84 -9.57 4.26 30.54
C PRO A 84 -9.22 2.91 29.88
N TYR A 85 -7.95 2.52 29.92
CA TYR A 85 -7.44 1.26 29.37
C TYR A 85 -7.33 0.15 30.43
N GLY A 86 -7.70 0.41 31.69
CA GLY A 86 -7.63 -0.53 32.81
C GLY A 86 -6.51 -0.21 33.80
N GLU A 87 -6.15 -1.22 34.59
CA GLU A 87 -5.11 -1.12 35.64
C GLU A 87 -3.70 -1.21 35.06
N VAL A 88 -2.93 -0.13 35.20
CA VAL A 88 -1.52 -0.06 34.80
C VAL A 88 -0.65 -0.10 36.03
N ARG A 89 0.41 -0.91 36.03
CA ARG A 89 1.32 -1.07 37.17
C ARG A 89 2.71 -0.57 36.82
N LEU A 90 3.26 0.29 37.67
CA LEU A 90 4.69 0.62 37.65
C LEU A 90 5.38 -0.19 38.75
N LYS A 91 6.35 -1.02 38.35
CA LYS A 91 7.18 -1.80 39.26
C LYS A 91 8.62 -1.28 39.25
N ILE A 92 9.30 -1.48 40.38
CA ILE A 92 10.74 -1.30 40.50
C ILE A 92 11.36 -2.70 40.45
N GLU A 93 12.10 -3.00 39.40
CA GLU A 93 12.76 -4.30 39.22
C GLU A 93 14.01 -4.37 40.12
N GLY A 94 13.78 -4.76 41.38
CA GLY A 94 14.82 -4.86 42.42
C GLY A 94 15.81 -6.01 42.23
N GLN A 95 15.67 -6.85 41.20
CA GLN A 95 16.52 -8.03 40.97
C GLN A 95 17.73 -7.77 40.05
N ALA A 96 17.90 -6.55 39.52
CA ALA A 96 18.85 -6.30 38.43
C ALA A 96 20.35 -6.15 38.81
N TRP A 97 20.76 -6.42 40.06
CA TRP A 97 22.19 -6.47 40.42
C TRP A 97 22.63 -7.93 40.62
N ARG A 98 23.44 -8.43 39.66
CA ARG A 98 23.94 -9.81 39.53
C ARG A 98 24.54 -10.39 40.82
N TYR A 99 24.24 -11.66 41.11
CA TYR A 99 25.16 -12.82 41.16
C TYR A 99 24.37 -14.06 41.66
N GLU A 100 23.74 -14.82 40.76
CA GLU A 100 23.00 -16.04 41.15
C GLU A 100 23.90 -17.27 41.35
N ASP A 101 25.14 -17.30 40.84
CA ASP A 101 25.97 -18.51 40.95
C ASP A 101 26.63 -18.73 42.33
N ASP A 102 26.75 -17.69 43.17
CA ASP A 102 27.34 -17.82 44.52
C ASP A 102 26.28 -17.83 45.65
N MET A 103 25.05 -17.35 45.41
CA MET A 103 24.06 -17.16 46.49
C MET A 103 23.26 -18.41 46.86
N ASP A 104 23.22 -19.43 46.01
CA ASP A 104 22.60 -20.73 46.35
C ASP A 104 23.54 -21.63 47.18
N ARG A 105 24.82 -21.25 47.35
CA ARG A 105 25.81 -22.01 48.12
C ARG A 105 26.03 -21.49 49.54
N ASP A 106 25.65 -20.24 49.84
CA ASP A 106 25.83 -19.63 51.17
C ASP A 106 24.58 -18.86 51.66
N PRO A 107 23.75 -19.48 52.52
CA PRO A 107 22.59 -18.84 53.15
C PRO A 107 22.92 -17.57 53.94
N VAL A 108 24.14 -17.44 54.47
CA VAL A 108 24.58 -16.29 55.27
C VAL A 108 24.92 -15.09 54.38
N ALA A 109 25.48 -15.33 53.19
CA ALA A 109 25.70 -14.29 52.17
C ALA A 109 24.37 -13.70 51.66
N ARG A 110 23.36 -14.55 51.44
CA ARG A 110 21.99 -14.13 51.09
C ARG A 110 21.35 -13.28 52.18
N GLU A 111 21.46 -13.67 53.45
CA GLU A 111 20.89 -12.90 54.58
C GLU A 111 21.58 -11.54 54.74
N LYS A 112 22.91 -11.48 54.59
CA LYS A 112 23.68 -10.22 54.58
C LYS A 112 23.32 -9.32 53.40
N PHE A 113 23.15 -9.88 52.21
CA PHE A 113 22.78 -9.12 51.00
C PHE A 113 21.37 -8.52 51.13
N LEU A 114 20.40 -9.30 51.61
CA LEU A 114 19.04 -8.82 51.89
C LEU A 114 19.01 -7.75 52.99
N ALA A 115 19.85 -7.89 54.03
CA ALA A 115 19.96 -6.92 55.12
C ALA A 115 20.64 -5.59 54.72
N GLN A 116 21.40 -5.57 53.61
CA GLN A 116 22.16 -4.41 53.14
C GLN A 116 21.49 -3.63 51.99
N GLN A 117 20.28 -4.01 51.56
CA GLN A 117 19.56 -3.37 50.45
C GLN A 117 19.30 -1.86 50.67
N LYS A 118 20.27 -1.04 50.29
CA LYS A 118 19.96 0.20 49.58
C LYS A 118 19.84 -0.21 48.12
N ILE A 119 18.63 -0.53 47.67
CA ILE A 119 18.33 -0.47 46.24
C ILE A 119 18.72 0.95 45.84
N ASP A 120 19.77 1.08 45.02
CA ASP A 120 20.05 2.36 44.40
C ASP A 120 18.89 2.63 43.44
N ARG A 121 17.86 3.28 43.98
CA ARG A 121 16.62 3.56 43.26
C ARG A 121 16.89 4.39 42.03
N GLU A 122 17.99 5.13 41.95
CA GLU A 122 18.34 5.86 40.74
C GLU A 122 18.76 4.90 39.61
N GLN A 123 19.37 3.74 39.94
CA GLN A 123 19.90 2.77 38.99
C GLN A 123 18.99 1.56 38.71
N ALA A 124 18.02 1.25 39.58
CA ALA A 124 17.12 0.11 39.36
C ALA A 124 16.27 0.28 38.08
N PRO A 125 16.10 -0.75 37.23
CA PRO A 125 15.16 -0.70 36.12
C PRO A 125 13.72 -0.53 36.63
N ARG A 126 12.90 0.15 35.84
CA ARG A 126 11.46 0.29 36.06
C ARG A 126 10.74 -0.50 35.00
N GLU A 127 9.60 -1.05 35.36
CA GLU A 127 8.74 -1.78 34.44
C GLU A 127 7.32 -1.20 34.51
N ILE A 128 6.77 -0.78 33.38
CA ILE A 128 5.33 -0.49 33.27
C ILE A 128 4.64 -1.70 32.66
N VAL A 129 3.72 -2.30 33.40
CA VAL A 129 2.90 -3.42 32.98
C VAL A 129 1.48 -2.95 32.70
N PHE A 130 1.05 -3.13 31.46
CA PHE A 130 -0.30 -2.83 31.02
C PHE A 130 -1.23 -4.04 31.25
N PRO A 131 -2.54 -3.81 31.43
CA PRO A 131 -3.52 -4.90 31.40
C PRO A 131 -3.61 -5.46 29.97
N PRO A 132 -4.38 -6.52 29.70
CA PRO A 132 -4.57 -6.95 28.32
C PRO A 132 -5.51 -5.97 27.57
N LEU A 133 -4.97 -5.36 26.51
CA LEU A 133 -5.51 -4.29 25.68
C LEU A 133 -5.90 -4.79 24.28
N ILE A 134 -6.55 -3.92 23.50
CA ILE A 134 -6.75 -4.08 22.05
C ILE A 134 -6.00 -2.97 21.30
N PHE A 135 -5.90 -3.10 19.97
CA PHE A 135 -5.02 -2.24 19.16
C PHE A 135 -5.36 -0.74 19.23
N ASP A 136 -6.61 -0.38 19.52
CA ASP A 136 -7.03 1.01 19.72
C ASP A 136 -6.24 1.74 20.83
N ALA A 137 -5.62 1.01 21.75
CA ALA A 137 -4.76 1.58 22.80
C ALA A 137 -3.32 1.86 22.34
N ALA A 138 -2.88 1.33 21.19
CA ALA A 138 -1.48 1.35 20.76
C ALA A 138 -0.91 2.78 20.67
N ASP A 139 -1.66 3.74 20.13
CA ASP A 139 -1.21 5.14 20.03
C ASP A 139 -1.01 5.79 21.41
N ALA A 140 -1.87 5.47 22.38
CA ALA A 140 -1.73 5.99 23.74
C ALA A 140 -0.49 5.40 24.43
N ILE A 141 -0.24 4.11 24.26
CA ILE A 141 0.97 3.45 24.80
C ILE A 141 2.23 3.99 24.11
N GLN A 142 2.21 4.17 22.79
CA GLN A 142 3.31 4.81 22.05
C GLN A 142 3.62 6.20 22.59
N SER A 143 2.59 6.98 22.95
CA SER A 143 2.79 8.30 23.54
C SER A 143 3.46 8.25 24.92
N VAL A 144 3.23 7.19 25.71
CA VAL A 144 3.96 6.92 26.96
C VAL A 144 5.42 6.60 26.66
N GLY A 145 5.68 5.66 25.73
CA GLY A 145 7.04 5.29 25.33
C GLY A 145 7.86 6.48 24.83
N GLN A 146 7.28 7.32 23.96
CA GLN A 146 7.92 8.53 23.46
C GLN A 146 8.17 9.55 24.57
N ALA A 147 7.20 9.78 25.47
CA ALA A 147 7.37 10.71 26.58
C ALA A 147 8.45 10.24 27.57
N LEU A 148 8.56 8.92 27.80
CA LEU A 148 9.65 8.33 28.59
C LEU A 148 11.00 8.59 27.92
N LYS A 149 11.11 8.30 26.62
CA LYS A 149 12.31 8.56 25.82
C LYS A 149 12.72 10.04 25.85
N ASP A 150 11.77 10.95 25.68
CA ASP A 150 11.98 12.40 25.75
C ASP A 150 12.42 12.86 27.15
N ALA A 151 11.96 12.18 28.20
CA ALA A 151 12.38 12.39 29.58
C ALA A 151 13.76 11.78 29.91
N GLY A 152 14.43 11.17 28.92
CA GLY A 152 15.76 10.58 29.08
C GLY A 152 15.73 9.10 29.48
N ALA A 153 14.58 8.43 29.37
CA ALA A 153 14.53 6.98 29.54
C ALA A 153 15.46 6.30 28.56
N LEU A 154 16.29 5.40 29.08
CA LEU A 154 17.10 4.53 28.26
C LEU A 154 16.44 3.16 28.21
N GLY A 155 16.32 2.64 26.99
CA GLY A 155 16.06 1.23 26.71
C GLY A 155 17.32 0.40 26.94
N THR A 156 17.44 -0.73 26.26
CA THR A 156 18.56 -1.65 26.45
C THR A 156 19.88 -0.96 26.07
N THR A 157 20.85 -1.03 26.97
CA THR A 157 22.24 -0.62 26.76
C THR A 157 23.17 -1.82 26.95
N ASP A 158 24.45 -1.69 26.61
CA ASP A 158 25.46 -2.74 26.89
C ASP A 158 25.52 -3.15 28.37
N ASN A 159 25.10 -2.25 29.27
CA ASN A 159 25.17 -2.41 30.71
C ASN A 159 23.80 -2.61 31.39
N HIS A 160 22.68 -2.39 30.68
CA HIS A 160 21.34 -2.45 31.25
C HIS A 160 20.37 -3.09 30.26
N ALA A 161 19.67 -4.12 30.73
CA ALA A 161 18.81 -5.01 29.99
C ALA A 161 17.35 -4.54 30.06
N VAL A 162 16.83 -3.82 29.05
CA VAL A 162 15.69 -2.92 29.25
C VAL A 162 14.84 -2.77 27.97
N SER A 163 13.71 -3.47 27.88
CA SER A 163 13.05 -3.75 26.60
C SER A 163 11.53 -3.68 26.64
N THR A 164 10.91 -3.67 25.45
CA THR A 164 9.47 -3.91 25.30
C THR A 164 9.20 -5.42 25.17
N GLN A 165 8.20 -5.92 25.89
CA GLN A 165 7.67 -7.27 25.73
C GLN A 165 6.18 -7.19 25.35
N VAL A 166 5.77 -7.98 24.34
CA VAL A 166 4.38 -8.05 23.87
C VAL A 166 3.81 -9.43 24.19
N ASN A 167 2.70 -9.45 24.92
CA ASN A 167 2.08 -10.68 25.42
C ASN A 167 0.74 -10.92 24.72
N VAL A 168 0.69 -11.79 23.72
CA VAL A 168 -0.53 -12.00 22.91
C VAL A 168 -1.42 -13.04 23.58
N GLU A 169 -2.71 -12.70 23.78
CA GLU A 169 -3.70 -13.65 24.31
C GLU A 169 -3.82 -14.87 23.39
N TRP A 170 -3.89 -16.07 23.93
CA TRP A 170 -3.92 -17.33 23.17
C TRP A 170 -5.09 -18.22 23.60
N PRO A 171 -5.80 -18.88 22.67
CA PRO A 171 -6.86 -19.82 23.03
C PRO A 171 -6.35 -21.01 23.86
N ASP A 172 -7.17 -21.52 24.77
CA ASP A 172 -6.82 -22.69 25.58
C ASP A 172 -6.51 -23.92 24.69
N LEU A 173 -5.42 -24.62 25.01
CA LEU A 173 -4.99 -25.82 24.26
C LEU A 173 -5.86 -27.05 24.52
N VAL A 174 -6.54 -27.06 25.67
CA VAL A 174 -7.48 -28.10 26.09
C VAL A 174 -8.81 -27.43 26.37
N LYS A 175 -9.88 -27.95 25.78
CA LYS A 175 -11.24 -27.43 25.97
C LYS A 175 -11.77 -27.75 27.38
N PRO A 176 -12.84 -27.08 27.83
CA PRO A 176 -13.44 -27.36 29.15
C PRO A 176 -13.89 -28.82 29.36
N ASP A 177 -14.14 -29.56 28.27
CA ASP A 177 -14.49 -30.99 28.31
C ASP A 177 -13.28 -31.94 28.38
N GLY A 178 -12.07 -31.40 28.46
CA GLY A 178 -10.82 -32.16 28.52
C GLY A 178 -10.28 -32.63 27.17
N THR A 179 -10.95 -32.31 26.05
CA THR A 179 -10.48 -32.66 24.71
C THR A 179 -9.53 -31.60 24.13
N ASP A 180 -8.66 -32.03 23.22
CA ASP A 180 -7.72 -31.12 22.56
C ASP A 180 -8.43 -30.03 21.74
N ASN A 181 -7.92 -28.81 21.85
CA ASN A 181 -8.21 -27.73 20.93
C ASN A 181 -7.22 -27.77 19.76
N THR A 182 -7.44 -28.69 18.81
CA THR A 182 -6.50 -29.00 17.72
C THR A 182 -6.03 -27.75 16.95
N LYS A 183 -6.92 -26.79 16.69
CA LYS A 183 -6.55 -25.55 15.97
C LYS A 183 -5.62 -24.67 16.80
N ALA A 184 -5.90 -24.48 18.09
CA ALA A 184 -5.05 -23.67 18.96
C ALA A 184 -3.65 -24.29 19.17
N ILE A 185 -3.57 -25.63 19.18
CA ILE A 185 -2.31 -26.37 19.25
C ILE A 185 -1.55 -26.23 17.92
N GLU A 186 -2.22 -26.43 16.79
CA GLU A 186 -1.63 -26.29 15.46
C GLU A 186 -1.07 -24.87 15.24
N ASP A 187 -1.84 -23.84 15.59
CA ASP A 187 -1.42 -22.44 15.47
C ASP A 187 -0.24 -22.14 16.38
N LEU A 188 -0.22 -22.68 17.61
CA LEU A 188 0.88 -22.46 18.54
C LEU A 188 2.16 -23.10 18.02
N VAL A 189 2.08 -24.34 17.52
CA VAL A 189 3.21 -25.04 16.92
C VAL A 189 3.69 -24.33 15.65
N ASN A 190 2.79 -23.81 14.82
CA ASN A 190 3.16 -23.02 13.64
C ASN A 190 3.85 -21.71 14.05
N LEU A 191 3.35 -21.01 15.06
CA LEU A 191 4.02 -19.82 15.60
C LEU A 191 5.42 -20.15 16.12
N MET A 192 5.56 -21.25 16.87
CA MET A 192 6.87 -21.73 17.34
C MET A 192 7.81 -22.01 16.17
N ARG A 193 7.33 -22.68 15.11
CA ARG A 193 8.10 -22.98 13.89
C ARG A 193 8.55 -21.72 13.16
N VAL A 194 7.61 -20.81 12.91
CA VAL A 194 7.87 -19.55 12.21
C VAL A 194 8.90 -18.73 12.99
N TYR A 195 8.73 -18.59 14.31
CA TYR A 195 9.62 -17.77 15.10
C TYR A 195 11.01 -18.40 15.32
N SER A 196 11.10 -19.75 15.34
CA SER A 196 12.36 -20.48 15.46
C SER A 196 13.00 -20.84 14.11
N ASN A 197 12.42 -20.44 12.98
CA ASN A 197 13.00 -20.68 11.66
C ASN A 197 14.37 -19.97 11.60
N PRO A 198 15.48 -20.65 11.23
CA PRO A 198 16.80 -20.03 11.17
C PRO A 198 16.87 -18.77 10.29
N GLU A 199 16.09 -18.73 9.20
CA GLU A 199 15.99 -17.58 8.33
C GLU A 199 15.34 -16.39 9.05
N HIS A 200 14.17 -16.61 9.66
CA HIS A 200 13.43 -15.56 10.37
C HIS A 200 14.19 -15.09 11.60
N ALA A 201 14.75 -16.01 12.40
CA ALA A 201 15.55 -15.69 13.58
C ALA A 201 16.75 -14.80 13.23
N ARG A 202 17.44 -15.08 12.11
CA ARG A 202 18.52 -14.21 11.60
C ARG A 202 18.01 -12.82 11.25
N GLN A 203 16.89 -12.72 10.53
CA GLN A 203 16.32 -11.42 10.12
C GLN A 203 15.87 -10.59 11.34
N ILE A 204 15.23 -11.22 12.33
CA ILE A 204 14.85 -10.61 13.61
C ILE A 204 16.09 -10.08 14.36
N GLU A 205 17.16 -10.86 14.43
CA GLU A 205 18.40 -10.46 15.10
C GLU A 205 19.12 -9.28 14.44
N GLU A 206 19.10 -9.22 13.11
CA GLU A 206 19.68 -8.13 12.32
C GLU A 206 18.98 -6.79 12.61
N GLN A 207 17.67 -6.83 12.88
CA GLN A 207 16.87 -5.62 13.11
C GLN A 207 16.85 -5.16 14.57
N ILE A 208 16.51 -6.06 15.50
CA ILE A 208 16.26 -5.70 16.91
C ILE A 208 17.59 -5.41 17.65
N LYS A 209 18.73 -5.85 17.11
CA LYS A 209 20.09 -5.61 17.64
C LYS A 209 20.20 -5.90 19.14
N VAL A 210 19.68 -7.06 19.58
CA VAL A 210 19.71 -7.50 20.97
C VAL A 210 21.16 -7.44 21.52
N PRO A 211 21.43 -6.63 22.57
CA PRO A 211 22.76 -6.48 23.13
C PRO A 211 23.34 -7.78 23.67
N ALA A 212 24.68 -7.91 23.63
CA ALA A 212 25.37 -9.15 23.99
C ALA A 212 24.99 -9.66 25.38
N ILE A 213 24.84 -8.75 26.36
CA ILE A 213 24.44 -9.09 27.73
C ILE A 213 23.07 -9.78 27.81
N ARG A 214 22.13 -9.47 26.90
CA ARG A 214 20.78 -10.06 26.85
C ARG A 214 20.73 -11.39 26.11
N ARG A 215 21.62 -11.64 25.14
CA ARG A 215 21.72 -12.93 24.43
C ARG A 215 22.06 -14.10 25.35
N GLU A 216 22.56 -13.84 26.55
CA GLU A 216 22.76 -14.86 27.58
C GLU A 216 21.44 -15.29 28.26
N TYR A 217 20.43 -14.43 28.26
CA TYR A 217 19.14 -14.61 28.94
C TYR A 217 17.94 -14.78 28.00
N ILE A 218 18.18 -14.70 26.70
CA ILE A 218 17.26 -15.09 25.63
C ILE A 218 17.94 -16.18 24.81
N LYS A 219 17.43 -17.40 24.92
CA LYS A 219 17.90 -18.60 24.23
C LYS A 219 16.80 -19.13 23.32
N ASP A 220 17.20 -19.89 22.32
CA ASP A 220 16.28 -20.71 21.56
C ASP A 220 15.84 -21.94 22.37
N TYR A 221 14.87 -22.67 21.82
CA TYR A 221 14.52 -24.01 22.28
C TYR A 221 15.73 -24.96 22.20
N SER A 222 15.67 -26.07 22.93
CA SER A 222 16.73 -27.08 22.87
C SER A 222 16.87 -27.68 21.44
N PRO A 223 18.06 -28.17 21.05
CA PRO A 223 18.29 -28.71 19.72
C PRO A 223 17.29 -29.79 19.30
N GLY A 224 16.92 -30.71 20.19
CA GLY A 224 15.92 -31.71 19.87
C GLY A 224 14.49 -31.16 19.74
N MET A 225 14.14 -30.08 20.47
CA MET A 225 12.85 -29.42 20.27
C MET A 225 12.80 -28.68 18.93
N LEU A 226 13.88 -28.00 18.55
CA LEU A 226 14.02 -27.40 17.22
C LEU A 226 13.92 -28.46 16.12
N ALA A 227 14.53 -29.63 16.32
CA ALA A 227 14.42 -30.76 15.39
C ALA A 227 12.97 -31.27 15.27
N LYS A 228 12.22 -31.33 16.38
CA LYS A 228 10.78 -31.66 16.36
C LYS A 228 9.94 -30.62 15.63
N LEU A 229 10.19 -29.34 15.89
CA LEU A 229 9.49 -28.25 15.20
C LEU A 229 9.79 -28.26 13.70
N GLY A 230 11.03 -28.56 13.30
CA GLY A 230 11.43 -28.69 11.90
C GLY A 230 10.82 -29.90 11.16
N ASP A 231 10.30 -30.89 11.88
CA ASP A 231 9.57 -32.02 11.31
C ASP A 231 8.13 -31.62 10.97
N ALA A 232 7.80 -31.54 9.67
CA ALA A 232 6.47 -31.20 9.19
C ALA A 232 5.39 -32.22 9.62
N SER A 233 5.78 -33.44 9.97
CA SER A 233 4.86 -34.47 10.49
C SER A 233 4.55 -34.32 11.98
N TYR A 234 5.28 -33.45 12.69
CA TYR A 234 5.02 -33.16 14.10
C TYR A 234 3.69 -32.41 14.26
N LYS A 235 2.65 -33.15 14.63
CA LYS A 235 1.30 -32.65 14.92
C LYS A 235 0.88 -33.17 16.29
N PRO A 236 1.47 -32.61 17.37
CA PRO A 236 1.31 -33.17 18.70
C PRO A 236 -0.12 -32.97 19.22
N THR A 237 -0.55 -33.86 20.11
CA THR A 237 -1.65 -33.55 21.04
C THR A 237 -1.21 -32.52 22.07
N ALA A 238 -2.14 -31.90 22.80
CA ALA A 238 -1.77 -30.95 23.86
C ALA A 238 -0.84 -31.60 24.88
N ARG A 239 -1.09 -32.87 25.21
CA ARG A 239 -0.28 -33.66 26.15
C ARG A 239 1.12 -33.94 25.61
N GLN A 240 1.23 -34.36 24.35
CA GLN A 240 2.52 -34.60 23.71
C GLN A 240 3.36 -33.32 23.64
N LEU A 241 2.74 -32.18 23.29
CA LEU A 241 3.43 -30.89 23.29
C LEU A 241 3.94 -30.52 24.69
N PHE A 242 3.13 -30.72 25.74
CA PHE A 242 3.57 -30.51 27.12
C PHE A 242 4.76 -31.42 27.49
N ASP A 243 4.67 -32.72 27.16
CA ASP A 243 5.70 -33.70 27.48
C ASP A 243 7.03 -33.42 26.77
N ASP A 244 6.97 -33.12 25.48
CA ASP A 244 8.14 -32.76 24.69
C ASP A 244 8.76 -31.45 25.18
N PHE A 245 7.92 -30.46 25.52
CA PHE A 245 8.37 -29.12 25.91
C PHE A 245 9.00 -29.06 27.31
N PHE A 246 8.36 -29.66 28.32
CA PHE A 246 8.84 -29.59 29.71
C PHE A 246 9.74 -30.75 30.10
N TYR A 247 9.39 -31.98 29.74
CA TYR A 247 10.13 -33.17 30.17
C TYR A 247 11.32 -33.45 29.26
N ARG A 248 11.10 -33.68 27.96
CA ARG A 248 12.20 -34.09 27.05
C ARG A 248 13.23 -32.99 26.87
N GLN A 249 12.80 -31.78 26.54
CA GLN A 249 13.69 -30.62 26.46
C GLN A 249 14.34 -30.31 27.81
N GLY A 250 13.62 -30.47 28.94
CA GLY A 250 14.20 -30.33 30.27
C GLY A 250 15.36 -31.31 30.54
N VAL A 251 15.16 -32.59 30.19
CA VAL A 251 16.19 -33.64 30.31
C VAL A 251 17.37 -33.41 29.36
N GLU A 252 17.13 -32.93 28.14
CA GLU A 252 18.21 -32.57 27.21
C GLU A 252 19.12 -31.49 27.81
N PHE A 253 18.56 -30.51 28.51
CA PHE A 253 19.34 -29.49 29.24
C PHE A 253 20.10 -30.02 30.46
N LEU A 254 19.85 -31.26 30.90
CA LEU A 254 20.69 -31.99 31.86
C LEU A 254 21.89 -32.69 31.16
N ASN A 255 22.18 -32.33 29.90
CA ASN A 255 23.21 -32.93 29.05
C ASN A 255 22.99 -34.43 28.79
N ARG A 256 21.72 -34.84 28.65
CA ARG A 256 21.34 -36.22 28.30
C ARG A 256 21.04 -36.33 26.80
N PRO A 257 21.94 -36.91 25.99
CA PRO A 257 21.76 -36.99 24.53
C PRO A 257 20.62 -37.93 24.11
N ASP A 258 20.15 -38.80 25.00
CA ASP A 258 19.07 -39.76 24.81
C ASP A 258 17.68 -39.22 25.19
N ALA A 259 17.56 -37.94 25.60
CA ALA A 259 16.31 -37.34 26.09
C ALA A 259 15.10 -37.51 25.16
N TRP A 260 15.32 -37.53 23.85
CA TRP A 260 14.28 -37.61 22.82
C TRP A 260 13.93 -39.04 22.38
N THR A 261 14.78 -40.02 22.71
CA THR A 261 14.59 -41.43 22.37
C THR A 261 14.24 -42.29 23.57
N MET A 262 14.52 -41.81 24.79
CA MET A 262 14.20 -42.53 26.01
C MET A 262 12.69 -42.64 26.25
N PRO A 263 12.22 -43.69 26.96
CA PRO A 263 10.84 -43.79 27.42
C PRO A 263 10.42 -42.54 28.20
N LEU A 264 9.22 -42.01 27.92
CA LEU A 264 8.75 -40.77 28.52
C LEU A 264 8.72 -40.83 30.06
N GLU A 265 8.27 -41.96 30.63
CA GLU A 265 8.25 -42.13 32.09
C GLU A 265 9.64 -42.09 32.72
N GLU A 266 10.66 -42.57 32.01
CA GLU A 266 12.05 -42.43 32.44
C GLU A 266 12.49 -40.96 32.43
N ALA A 267 12.16 -40.22 31.37
CA ALA A 267 12.44 -38.78 31.29
C ALA A 267 11.76 -37.99 32.42
N LYS A 268 10.49 -38.30 32.73
CA LYS A 268 9.75 -37.69 33.85
C LYS A 268 10.44 -37.96 35.18
N GLN A 269 10.77 -39.21 35.47
CA GLN A 269 11.45 -39.59 36.71
C GLN A 269 12.81 -38.92 36.84
N LEU A 270 13.62 -38.89 35.78
CA LEU A 270 14.93 -38.27 35.78
C LEU A 270 14.89 -36.77 36.06
N LEU A 271 13.92 -36.05 35.46
CA LEU A 271 13.77 -34.63 35.69
C LEU A 271 13.26 -34.32 37.10
N LEU A 272 12.26 -35.06 37.58
CA LEU A 272 11.68 -34.90 38.92
C LEU A 272 12.62 -35.32 40.04
N ALA A 273 13.57 -36.23 39.78
CA ALA A 273 14.57 -36.69 40.75
C ALA A 273 15.75 -35.72 40.94
N GLN A 274 15.85 -34.64 40.17
CA GLN A 274 16.92 -33.66 40.35
C GLN A 274 16.81 -32.99 41.74
N PRO A 275 17.93 -32.78 42.49
CA PRO A 275 17.92 -32.24 43.85
C PRO A 275 17.23 -30.88 43.99
N SER A 276 17.28 -30.11 42.91
CA SER A 276 16.33 -29.05 42.60
C SER A 276 15.78 -29.46 41.24
N PRO A 277 14.50 -29.89 41.11
CA PRO A 277 13.86 -30.17 39.81
C PRO A 277 13.60 -28.85 39.07
N TYR A 278 14.63 -28.01 39.09
CA TYR A 278 14.82 -26.74 38.44
C TYR A 278 14.67 -27.01 36.96
N VAL A 279 13.42 -26.96 36.50
CA VAL A 279 13.15 -26.86 35.07
C VAL A 279 13.90 -25.63 34.63
N SER A 280 14.97 -25.88 33.88
CA SER A 280 15.92 -24.84 33.48
C SER A 280 15.14 -23.59 33.09
N PRO A 281 15.49 -22.39 33.59
CA PRO A 281 14.91 -21.12 33.18
C PRO A 281 14.95 -20.99 31.68
N ARG A 282 15.88 -21.67 31.00
CA ARG A 282 15.91 -21.85 29.53
C ARG A 282 14.65 -22.46 28.92
N VAL A 283 13.90 -23.27 29.66
CA VAL A 283 12.61 -23.86 29.25
C VAL A 283 11.44 -22.97 29.64
N THR A 284 11.50 -22.31 30.81
CA THR A 284 10.31 -21.67 31.42
C THR A 284 10.26 -20.15 31.30
N LYS A 285 11.39 -19.47 31.04
CA LYS A 285 11.49 -18.01 31.10
C LYS A 285 12.41 -17.39 30.06
N MET A 286 13.58 -17.97 29.81
CA MET A 286 14.66 -17.41 29.00
C MET A 286 14.53 -17.73 27.51
N GLN A 287 13.30 -17.86 26.98
CA GLN A 287 13.06 -18.08 25.55
C GLN A 287 12.66 -16.78 24.87
N ARG A 288 13.09 -16.57 23.61
CA ARG A 288 12.71 -15.38 22.84
C ARG A 288 11.20 -15.33 22.60
N LEU A 289 10.65 -16.43 22.11
CA LEU A 289 9.22 -16.70 22.12
C LEU A 289 8.92 -17.61 23.31
N ARG A 290 8.26 -17.07 24.32
CA ARG A 290 7.93 -17.83 25.52
C ARG A 290 6.48 -18.31 25.44
N VAL A 291 6.34 -19.64 25.29
CA VAL A 291 5.05 -20.35 25.23
C VAL A 291 4.74 -21.13 26.51
N SER A 292 5.65 -21.14 27.48
CA SER A 292 5.52 -21.91 28.72
C SER A 292 4.22 -21.61 29.49
N SER A 293 3.76 -20.35 29.50
CA SER A 293 2.56 -19.91 30.21
C SER A 293 1.28 -20.60 29.70
N ILE A 294 1.09 -20.65 28.38
CA ILE A 294 -0.07 -21.32 27.76
C ILE A 294 0.01 -22.85 27.85
N ILE A 295 1.21 -23.43 27.75
CA ILE A 295 1.40 -24.90 27.88
C ILE A 295 1.14 -25.35 29.34
N LEU A 296 1.63 -24.61 30.35
CA LEU A 296 1.37 -24.90 31.77
C LEU A 296 -0.11 -24.86 32.10
N ARG A 297 -0.83 -23.90 31.51
CA ARG A 297 -2.25 -23.71 31.76
C ARG A 297 -3.09 -24.94 31.39
N ALA A 298 -2.67 -25.69 30.39
CA ALA A 298 -3.35 -26.91 29.93
C ALA A 298 -3.23 -28.09 30.92
N PHE A 299 -2.15 -28.17 31.70
CA PHE A 299 -1.87 -29.31 32.59
C PHE A 299 -1.35 -28.87 33.97
N GLN A 300 -2.08 -27.96 34.62
CA GLN A 300 -1.66 -27.38 35.89
C GLN A 300 -1.43 -28.42 36.99
N SER A 301 -2.17 -29.53 37.00
CA SER A 301 -2.04 -30.59 38.00
C SER A 301 -0.83 -31.52 37.78
N ASP A 302 -0.11 -31.39 36.67
CA ASP A 302 1.06 -32.20 36.39
C ASP A 302 2.18 -31.89 37.41
N PRO A 303 2.90 -32.90 37.94
CA PRO A 303 3.94 -32.68 38.94
C PRO A 303 4.96 -31.60 38.56
N ILE A 304 5.40 -31.56 37.30
CA ILE A 304 6.35 -30.54 36.85
C ILE A 304 5.72 -29.15 36.76
N ALA A 305 4.44 -29.07 36.39
CA ALA A 305 3.71 -27.81 36.36
C ALA A 305 3.54 -27.23 37.76
N GLN A 306 3.18 -28.05 38.75
CA GLN A 306 3.09 -27.62 40.15
C GLN A 306 4.43 -27.10 40.69
N LEU A 307 5.54 -27.77 40.35
CA LEU A 307 6.89 -27.31 40.69
C LEU A 307 7.19 -25.93 40.07
N ILE A 308 6.96 -25.76 38.76
CA ILE A 308 7.21 -24.50 38.05
C ILE A 308 6.33 -23.36 38.59
N ILE A 309 5.05 -23.65 38.85
CA ILE A 309 4.12 -22.66 39.43
C ILE A 309 4.61 -22.24 40.82
N GLY A 310 5.11 -23.18 41.62
CA GLY A 310 5.70 -22.94 42.93
C GLY A 310 6.92 -22.02 42.91
N THR A 311 7.75 -22.06 41.86
CA THR A 311 8.92 -21.17 41.74
C THR A 311 8.56 -19.74 41.36
N ARG A 312 7.32 -19.50 40.88
CA ARG A 312 6.85 -18.21 40.34
C ARG A 312 7.55 -17.73 39.08
N TRP A 313 8.42 -18.52 38.44
CA TRP A 313 9.06 -18.08 37.19
C TRP A 313 8.09 -18.03 36.02
N ALA A 314 7.09 -18.91 36.01
CA ALA A 314 6.02 -18.92 35.02
C ALA A 314 4.66 -19.03 35.71
N LYS A 315 3.64 -18.46 35.05
CA LYS A 315 2.26 -18.50 35.53
C LYS A 315 1.39 -19.14 34.46
N PRO A 316 0.38 -19.95 34.83
CA PRO A 316 -0.53 -20.56 33.87
C PRO A 316 -1.49 -19.50 33.32
N MET A 317 -1.11 -18.87 32.21
CA MET A 317 -1.82 -17.75 31.60
C MET A 317 -2.16 -18.04 30.13
N PRO A 318 -3.28 -17.52 29.59
CA PRO A 318 -3.70 -17.79 28.23
C PRO A 318 -2.96 -16.85 27.28
N LEU A 319 -1.64 -16.93 27.22
CA LEU A 319 -0.82 -16.00 26.43
C LEU A 319 0.49 -16.62 25.94
N VAL A 320 1.02 -15.99 24.90
CA VAL A 320 2.37 -16.19 24.36
C VAL A 320 3.12 -14.87 24.47
N GLU A 321 4.39 -14.93 24.89
CA GLU A 321 5.18 -13.75 25.25
C GLU A 321 6.32 -13.57 24.22
N PHE A 322 6.34 -12.44 23.53
CA PHE A 322 7.40 -12.01 22.62
C PHE A 322 8.38 -11.15 23.40
N ARG A 323 9.51 -11.75 23.80
CA ARG A 323 10.48 -11.11 24.68
C ARG A 323 11.47 -10.26 23.87
N GLU A 324 11.56 -9.00 24.28
CA GLU A 324 12.54 -8.02 23.79
C GLU A 324 12.39 -7.67 22.31
N ASP A 325 11.15 -7.51 21.88
CA ASP A 325 10.82 -7.32 20.48
C ASP A 325 11.29 -5.93 19.97
N ASN A 326 11.56 -4.98 20.88
CA ASN A 326 12.19 -3.69 20.55
C ASN A 326 12.87 -3.01 21.77
N THR A 327 13.87 -2.17 21.49
CA THR A 327 14.68 -1.41 22.45
C THR A 327 14.65 0.12 22.28
N ASP A 328 13.96 0.65 21.25
CA ASP A 328 14.00 2.08 20.90
C ASP A 328 12.74 2.88 21.29
N PHE A 329 11.81 2.24 22.01
CA PHE A 329 10.48 2.75 22.38
C PHE A 329 9.50 2.96 21.21
N ASP A 330 9.73 2.37 20.04
CA ASP A 330 8.71 2.22 18.98
C ASP A 330 7.77 1.06 19.29
N ILE A 331 6.94 1.25 20.31
CA ILE A 331 6.01 0.27 20.85
C ILE A 331 4.92 -0.09 19.85
N LYS A 332 4.38 0.89 19.11
CA LYS A 332 3.29 0.63 18.16
C LYS A 332 3.75 -0.29 17.05
N SER A 333 4.88 0.00 16.41
CA SER A 333 5.41 -0.88 15.36
C SER A 333 5.62 -2.28 15.90
N THR A 334 6.18 -2.42 17.11
CA THR A 334 6.39 -3.72 17.76
C THR A 334 5.10 -4.51 17.98
N ILE A 335 3.99 -3.84 18.34
CA ILE A 335 2.68 -4.50 18.44
C ILE A 335 2.23 -5.00 17.06
N GLU A 336 2.34 -4.15 16.03
CA GLU A 336 1.95 -4.49 14.67
C GLU A 336 2.78 -5.66 14.11
N GLU A 337 4.09 -5.66 14.37
CA GLU A 337 5.03 -6.73 14.02
C GLU A 337 4.66 -8.04 14.71
N THR A 338 4.54 -8.03 16.04
CA THR A 338 4.15 -9.21 16.84
C THR A 338 2.80 -9.78 16.38
N LEU A 339 1.77 -8.95 16.25
CA LEU A 339 0.44 -9.40 15.81
C LEU A 339 0.46 -9.88 14.36
N GLY A 340 1.28 -9.25 13.50
CA GLY A 340 1.53 -9.67 12.14
C GLY A 340 2.17 -11.06 12.04
N ILE A 341 3.16 -11.36 12.89
CA ILE A 341 3.80 -12.69 12.98
C ILE A 341 2.78 -13.75 13.44
N VAL A 342 1.97 -13.43 14.45
CA VAL A 342 0.89 -14.33 14.90
C VAL A 342 -0.06 -14.62 13.73
N ARG A 343 -0.48 -13.58 13.02
CA ARG A 343 -1.38 -13.72 11.88
C ARG A 343 -0.77 -14.53 10.75
N SER A 344 0.49 -14.30 10.41
CA SER A 344 1.16 -15.04 9.34
C SER A 344 1.28 -16.52 9.68
N ALA A 345 1.61 -16.87 10.93
CA ALA A 345 1.64 -18.25 11.40
C ALA A 345 0.25 -18.91 11.37
N GLU A 346 -0.81 -18.20 11.76
CA GLU A 346 -2.19 -18.70 11.71
C GLU A 346 -2.70 -18.93 10.27
N VAL A 347 -2.22 -18.16 9.29
CA VAL A 347 -2.68 -18.21 7.88
C VAL A 347 -1.86 -19.16 7.03
N PHE A 348 -0.53 -19.04 7.10
CA PHE A 348 0.39 -19.74 6.21
C PHE A 348 1.03 -20.96 6.88
N GLY A 349 0.84 -21.13 8.20
CA GLY A 349 1.42 -22.24 8.93
C GLY A 349 2.94 -22.12 9.02
N ASN A 350 3.64 -23.21 8.68
CA ASN A 350 5.09 -23.21 8.58
C ASN A 350 5.52 -22.73 7.18
N TYR A 351 6.34 -21.68 7.12
CA TYR A 351 6.84 -21.14 5.87
C TYR A 351 8.28 -20.65 5.99
N ASP A 352 8.95 -20.60 4.85
CA ASP A 352 10.19 -19.86 4.61
C ASP A 352 9.81 -18.50 4.04
N HIS A 353 10.34 -17.42 4.62
CA HIS A 353 9.90 -16.06 4.33
C HIS A 353 10.19 -15.70 2.88
N ASP A 354 11.42 -15.93 2.43
CA ASP A 354 11.82 -15.60 1.06
C ASP A 354 11.06 -16.42 0.03
N THR A 355 10.77 -17.69 0.34
CA THR A 355 9.91 -18.52 -0.52
C THR A 355 8.49 -17.97 -0.57
N LEU A 356 7.90 -17.61 0.57
CA LEU A 356 6.54 -17.05 0.61
C LEU A 356 6.47 -15.71 -0.13
N VAL A 357 7.42 -14.81 0.12
CA VAL A 357 7.51 -13.52 -0.60
C VAL A 357 7.70 -13.78 -2.09
N SER A 358 8.58 -14.71 -2.48
CA SER A 358 8.78 -15.14 -3.86
C SER A 358 7.47 -15.61 -4.51
N GLU A 359 6.68 -16.44 -3.83
CA GLU A 359 5.39 -16.91 -4.33
C GLU A 359 4.36 -15.79 -4.48
N LEU A 360 4.30 -14.87 -3.52
CA LEU A 360 3.38 -13.75 -3.53
C LEU A 360 3.72 -12.70 -4.60
N THR A 361 5.00 -12.57 -4.95
CA THR A 361 5.51 -11.46 -5.77
C THR A 361 6.06 -11.89 -7.13
N GLY A 362 6.43 -13.16 -7.28
CA GLY A 362 7.09 -13.73 -8.46
C GLY A 362 8.61 -13.52 -8.52
N ILE A 363 9.26 -13.10 -7.44
CA ILE A 363 10.71 -12.80 -7.38
C ILE A 363 11.51 -14.03 -6.93
N ASP A 364 12.63 -14.37 -7.58
CA ASP A 364 13.46 -15.49 -7.13
C ASP A 364 13.99 -15.23 -5.69
N PRO A 365 13.89 -16.21 -4.76
CA PRO A 365 14.37 -16.06 -3.38
C PRO A 365 15.83 -15.60 -3.27
N ARG A 366 16.69 -15.98 -4.23
CA ARG A 366 18.10 -15.59 -4.23
C ARG A 366 18.29 -14.10 -4.50
N ASP A 367 17.41 -13.52 -5.31
CA ASP A 367 17.44 -12.10 -5.60
C ASP A 367 16.99 -11.31 -4.36
N LEU A 368 15.98 -11.78 -3.60
CA LEU A 368 15.45 -11.12 -2.40
C LEU A 368 16.53 -10.79 -1.36
N VAL A 369 17.50 -11.68 -1.18
CA VAL A 369 18.63 -11.47 -0.25
C VAL A 369 19.54 -10.31 -0.69
N GLU A 370 19.86 -10.22 -1.98
CA GLU A 370 20.69 -9.14 -2.54
C GLU A 370 19.94 -7.80 -2.49
N LEU A 371 18.62 -7.85 -2.64
CA LEU A 371 17.75 -6.69 -2.64
C LEU A 371 17.60 -6.10 -1.25
N ARG A 372 17.33 -6.91 -0.22
CA ARG A 372 17.31 -6.43 1.18
C ARG A 372 18.57 -5.63 1.52
N LYS A 373 19.75 -6.12 1.11
CA LYS A 373 21.04 -5.44 1.33
C LYS A 373 21.12 -4.08 0.64
N ASN A 374 20.49 -3.93 -0.52
CA ASN A 374 20.44 -2.68 -1.29
C ASN A 374 19.27 -1.77 -0.87
N ALA A 375 18.23 -2.31 -0.23
CA ALA A 375 17.06 -1.56 0.26
C ALA A 375 17.42 -0.62 1.42
N GLU A 376 18.35 -1.03 2.29
CA GLU A 376 18.82 -0.24 3.41
C GLU A 376 19.48 1.08 2.97
N ALA A 377 20.22 1.06 1.84
CA ALA A 377 20.83 2.25 1.24
C ALA A 377 19.82 3.20 0.56
N LEU A 378 18.58 2.74 0.36
CA LEU A 378 17.53 3.44 -0.38
C LEU A 378 16.28 3.73 0.49
N ARG A 379 16.31 3.42 1.80
CA ARG A 379 15.19 3.59 2.75
C ARG A 379 14.65 5.02 2.80
N ASP A 380 15.50 6.02 2.58
CA ASP A 380 15.12 7.44 2.60
C ASP A 380 14.76 8.02 1.22
N HIS A 381 14.86 7.21 0.16
CA HIS A 381 14.61 7.67 -1.21
C HIS A 381 13.23 7.22 -1.66
N ARG A 382 12.31 8.19 -1.80
CA ARG A 382 11.00 7.96 -2.42
C ARG A 382 11.18 7.38 -3.81
N ARG A 383 10.41 6.34 -4.12
CA ARG A 383 10.44 5.68 -5.42
C ARG A 383 9.19 6.03 -6.23
N ILE A 384 9.39 6.17 -7.53
CA ILE A 384 8.32 6.29 -8.52
C ILE A 384 8.04 4.88 -9.06
N VAL A 385 6.86 4.34 -8.79
CA VAL A 385 6.40 3.03 -9.29
C VAL A 385 5.37 3.20 -10.39
N ARG A 386 5.56 2.54 -11.55
CA ARG A 386 4.83 2.70 -12.81
C ARG A 386 4.14 1.43 -13.28
N TYR A 387 2.83 1.48 -13.60
CA TYR A 387 2.04 0.31 -14.07
C TYR A 387 1.60 0.38 -15.54
N VAL A 388 2.17 -0.42 -16.44
CA VAL A 388 1.94 -0.36 -17.89
C VAL A 388 1.01 -1.50 -18.35
N LEU A 389 -0.07 -1.18 -19.08
CA LEU A 389 -1.02 -2.17 -19.64
C LEU A 389 -0.71 -2.56 -21.10
N GLN A 390 0.56 -2.49 -21.50
CA GLN A 390 0.99 -2.80 -22.88
C GLN A 390 1.98 -3.96 -22.93
N ASP A 391 2.07 -4.58 -24.13
CA ASP A 391 3.07 -5.59 -24.43
C ASP A 391 4.48 -5.06 -24.08
N PRO A 392 5.21 -5.72 -23.18
CA PRO A 392 6.55 -5.33 -22.75
C PRO A 392 7.52 -5.04 -23.90
N LYS A 393 7.31 -5.65 -25.07
CA LYS A 393 8.20 -5.55 -26.22
C LYS A 393 8.20 -4.18 -26.92
N THR A 394 7.13 -3.39 -26.83
CA THR A 394 6.99 -2.14 -27.62
C THR A 394 7.52 -0.90 -26.89
N ASP A 395 7.42 -0.84 -25.56
CA ASP A 395 7.87 0.32 -24.75
C ASP A 395 9.33 0.21 -24.26
N TYR A 396 9.88 -1.00 -24.15
CA TYR A 396 11.27 -1.23 -23.72
C TYR A 396 12.30 -0.43 -24.55
N ILE A 397 12.02 -0.20 -25.84
CA ILE A 397 12.92 0.50 -26.77
C ILE A 397 12.87 2.03 -26.59
N LYS A 398 11.73 2.60 -26.16
CA LYS A 398 11.59 4.06 -26.00
C LYS A 398 12.21 4.58 -24.70
N ASN A 399 12.26 3.76 -23.65
CA ASN A 399 12.49 4.22 -22.27
C ASN A 399 13.93 4.04 -21.76
N GLN A 400 14.85 3.44 -22.53
CA GLN A 400 16.28 3.33 -22.15
C GLN A 400 17.03 4.68 -22.11
N ASN A 401 16.41 5.78 -22.54
CA ASN A 401 17.07 7.07 -22.72
C ASN A 401 16.62 8.18 -21.74
N ALA A 402 15.83 7.86 -20.70
CA ALA A 402 15.43 8.84 -19.69
C ALA A 402 16.53 8.98 -18.62
N PRO A 403 17.19 10.15 -18.47
CA PRO A 403 18.25 10.33 -17.49
C PRO A 403 17.68 10.78 -16.14
N GLY A 404 18.11 10.12 -15.05
CA GLY A 404 18.15 10.76 -13.73
C GLY A 404 17.49 10.01 -12.57
N GLU A 405 16.43 9.24 -12.79
CA GLU A 405 15.69 8.60 -11.69
C GLU A 405 15.21 7.22 -12.17
N ASN A 406 15.56 6.14 -11.45
CA ASN A 406 15.21 4.76 -11.78
C ASN A 406 13.75 4.48 -11.38
N PRO A 407 12.77 4.50 -12.28
CA PRO A 407 11.40 4.18 -11.94
C PRO A 407 11.23 2.66 -11.89
N VAL A 408 10.40 2.16 -10.97
CA VAL A 408 9.96 0.75 -10.97
C VAL A 408 8.89 0.61 -12.05
N TRP A 409 8.93 -0.40 -12.91
CA TRP A 409 7.88 -0.64 -13.92
C TRP A 409 7.21 -2.01 -13.70
N ILE A 410 5.88 -2.04 -13.73
CA ILE A 410 5.03 -3.22 -13.53
C ILE A 410 4.13 -3.35 -14.75
N HIS A 411 4.20 -4.49 -15.45
CA HIS A 411 3.31 -4.75 -16.60
C HIS A 411 2.07 -5.52 -16.13
N LEU A 412 0.88 -5.04 -16.49
CA LEU A 412 -0.39 -5.71 -16.22
C LEU A 412 -1.03 -6.13 -17.54
N GLY A 413 -1.56 -7.35 -17.60
CA GLY A 413 -2.40 -7.78 -18.72
C GLY A 413 -3.72 -6.98 -18.77
N PRO A 414 -4.33 -6.78 -19.96
CA PRO A 414 -5.64 -6.14 -20.09
C PRO A 414 -6.73 -6.80 -19.23
N ASP A 415 -6.63 -8.11 -19.01
CA ASP A 415 -7.57 -8.93 -18.23
C ASP A 415 -7.23 -8.98 -16.73
N GLU A 416 -6.07 -8.43 -16.31
CA GLU A 416 -5.63 -8.40 -14.91
C GLU A 416 -6.11 -7.14 -14.18
N LEU A 417 -6.74 -6.21 -14.91
CA LEU A 417 -7.38 -5.03 -14.36
C LEU A 417 -8.53 -5.46 -13.44
N ALA A 418 -8.53 -4.97 -12.20
CA ALA A 418 -9.49 -5.31 -11.13
C ALA A 418 -9.42 -6.76 -10.55
N ALA A 419 -8.54 -7.63 -11.07
CA ALA A 419 -8.39 -9.00 -10.55
C ALA A 419 -7.34 -9.11 -9.44
N ARG A 420 -6.33 -8.23 -9.41
CA ARG A 420 -5.26 -8.22 -8.39
C ARG A 420 -5.49 -7.13 -7.35
N LYS A 421 -5.45 -7.51 -6.07
CA LYS A 421 -5.36 -6.58 -4.94
C LYS A 421 -3.98 -5.91 -4.97
N LEU A 422 -3.95 -4.58 -4.98
CA LEU A 422 -2.71 -3.80 -4.91
C LEU A 422 -2.61 -3.19 -3.52
N VAL A 423 -1.60 -3.59 -2.74
CA VAL A 423 -1.28 -3.05 -1.42
C VAL A 423 0.07 -2.35 -1.54
N VAL A 424 0.13 -1.05 -1.27
CA VAL A 424 1.37 -0.27 -1.38
C VAL A 424 1.51 0.71 -0.21
N ASN A 425 2.60 0.60 0.53
CA ASN A 425 2.93 1.47 1.67
C ASN A 425 4.09 2.41 1.34
N GLY A 426 3.96 3.69 1.71
CA GLY A 426 5.08 4.66 1.64
C GLY A 426 5.41 5.28 0.27
N GLU A 427 4.71 4.93 -0.81
CA GLU A 427 5.15 5.28 -2.18
C GLU A 427 4.35 6.42 -2.83
N SER A 428 5.02 7.17 -3.72
CA SER A 428 4.39 8.05 -4.70
C SER A 428 4.21 7.25 -5.98
N ILE A 429 3.07 6.59 -6.09
CA ILE A 429 2.78 5.70 -7.22
C ILE A 429 2.27 6.54 -8.39
N VAL A 430 2.83 6.29 -9.56
CA VAL A 430 2.51 6.96 -10.81
C VAL A 430 2.33 5.90 -11.88
N PHE A 431 1.12 5.57 -12.34
CA PHE A 431 0.77 5.32 -13.77
C PHE A 431 -0.27 4.21 -14.02
N ASN A 432 -0.97 4.28 -15.16
CA ASN A 432 -1.93 3.36 -15.78
C ASN A 432 -2.08 3.82 -17.23
N ARG A 433 -1.83 2.93 -18.19
CA ARG A 433 -2.11 3.22 -19.61
C ARG A 433 -3.38 2.52 -20.06
N ARG A 434 -4.57 3.16 -20.08
CA ARG A 434 -5.71 2.53 -20.77
C ARG A 434 -5.33 2.29 -22.24
N HIS A 435 -5.77 1.17 -22.80
CA HIS A 435 -5.53 0.69 -24.17
C HIS A 435 -5.95 1.67 -25.28
N ILE A 436 -6.50 2.85 -24.95
CA ILE A 436 -7.10 3.76 -25.92
C ILE A 436 -6.61 5.21 -25.81
N HIS A 437 -6.10 5.74 -24.67
CA HIS A 437 -5.72 7.18 -24.67
C HIS A 437 -4.75 7.78 -23.67
N ARG A 438 -4.41 7.21 -22.51
CA ARG A 438 -3.67 8.03 -21.52
C ARG A 438 -2.79 7.25 -20.59
N ASP A 439 -1.73 7.94 -20.21
CA ASP A 439 -0.85 7.75 -19.06
C ASP A 439 -1.52 8.42 -17.84
N SER A 440 -2.22 7.66 -17.00
CA SER A 440 -2.93 8.14 -15.82
C SER A 440 -2.20 7.70 -14.56
N ILE A 441 -1.72 8.60 -13.71
CA ILE A 441 -0.98 8.30 -12.47
C ILE A 441 -1.84 7.48 -11.49
N VAL A 442 -1.94 6.14 -11.54
CA VAL A 442 -2.68 5.40 -10.51
C VAL A 442 -1.81 5.22 -9.29
N GLY A 443 -2.22 5.81 -8.16
CA GLY A 443 -1.45 5.72 -6.93
C GLY A 443 -2.20 5.99 -5.64
N LYS A 444 -1.52 5.73 -4.51
CA LYS A 444 -2.01 5.93 -3.13
C LYS A 444 -2.56 7.34 -2.88
N TYR A 445 -2.13 8.32 -3.68
CA TYR A 445 -2.52 9.73 -3.60
C TYR A 445 -2.95 10.31 -4.96
N ASN A 446 -3.59 9.52 -5.83
CA ASN A 446 -4.05 10.03 -7.12
C ASN A 446 -5.44 10.71 -7.04
N PRO A 447 -5.54 12.03 -7.31
CA PRO A 447 -6.80 12.71 -7.51
C PRO A 447 -7.65 12.11 -8.63
N GLY A 448 -7.05 11.43 -9.62
CA GLY A 448 -7.75 10.77 -10.72
C GLY A 448 -8.39 9.43 -10.37
N LEU A 449 -8.08 8.82 -9.22
CA LEU A 449 -8.91 7.73 -8.67
C LEU A 449 -10.16 8.28 -7.99
N GLU A 450 -10.08 9.53 -7.54
CA GLU A 450 -11.23 10.30 -7.07
C GLU A 450 -12.07 10.68 -8.29
N ASN A 451 -13.37 10.43 -8.21
CA ASN A 451 -14.27 10.74 -9.33
C ASN A 451 -13.91 10.01 -10.65
N HIS A 452 -13.29 8.82 -10.59
CA HIS A 452 -12.88 8.05 -11.79
C HIS A 452 -14.03 7.77 -12.78
N LEU A 453 -15.28 7.65 -12.32
CA LEU A 453 -16.44 7.52 -13.22
C LEU A 453 -16.72 8.84 -13.94
N VAL A 454 -16.57 9.96 -13.24
CA VAL A 454 -16.69 11.30 -13.82
C VAL A 454 -15.58 11.55 -14.83
N GLN A 455 -14.34 11.17 -14.51
CA GLN A 455 -13.23 11.16 -15.46
C GLN A 455 -13.56 10.33 -16.70
N GLN A 456 -14.03 9.09 -16.51
CA GLN A 456 -14.32 8.18 -17.59
C GLN A 456 -15.40 8.73 -18.54
N VAL A 457 -16.41 9.45 -18.04
CA VAL A 457 -17.39 10.09 -18.92
C VAL A 457 -16.82 11.31 -19.65
N MET A 458 -15.90 12.04 -19.03
CA MET A 458 -15.24 13.20 -19.62
C MET A 458 -14.22 12.83 -20.71
N GLU A 459 -13.90 11.54 -20.90
CA GLU A 459 -13.16 11.06 -22.09
C GLU A 459 -13.96 11.22 -23.39
N ASN A 460 -15.28 11.21 -23.29
CA ASN A 460 -16.14 11.48 -24.43
C ASN A 460 -16.10 12.98 -24.75
N LYS A 461 -15.52 13.35 -25.89
CA LYS A 461 -15.30 14.74 -26.31
C LYS A 461 -16.58 15.57 -26.46
N LEU A 462 -17.69 14.91 -26.80
CA LEU A 462 -18.99 15.58 -26.86
C LEU A 462 -19.50 15.89 -25.45
N VAL A 463 -19.38 14.93 -24.54
CA VAL A 463 -19.79 15.08 -23.14
C VAL A 463 -18.94 16.17 -22.48
N GLU A 464 -17.62 16.13 -22.67
CA GLU A 464 -16.68 17.19 -22.29
C GLU A 464 -17.17 18.56 -22.78
N ALA A 465 -17.41 18.73 -24.08
CA ALA A 465 -17.87 20.00 -24.63
C ALA A 465 -19.20 20.48 -24.02
N LYS A 466 -20.17 19.56 -23.79
CA LYS A 466 -21.45 19.90 -23.14
C LYS A 466 -21.28 20.29 -21.68
N PHE A 467 -20.38 19.65 -20.94
CA PHE A 467 -20.04 20.02 -19.56
C PHE A 467 -19.41 21.41 -19.50
N PHE A 468 -18.41 21.69 -20.33
CA PHE A 468 -17.78 23.00 -20.37
C PHE A 468 -18.73 24.09 -20.84
N GLU A 469 -19.62 23.81 -21.79
CA GLU A 469 -20.65 24.77 -22.19
C GLU A 469 -21.62 25.11 -21.05
N ALA A 470 -21.99 24.11 -20.23
CA ALA A 470 -22.92 24.30 -19.11
C ALA A 470 -22.29 25.02 -17.89
N PHE A 471 -21.02 24.74 -17.58
CA PHE A 471 -20.37 25.18 -16.34
C PHE A 471 -19.27 26.23 -16.53
N ALA A 472 -18.79 26.38 -17.76
CA ALA A 472 -17.73 27.32 -18.13
C ALA A 472 -18.01 27.89 -19.53
N HIS A 473 -19.21 28.43 -19.72
CA HIS A 473 -19.71 28.87 -21.03
C HIS A 473 -18.69 29.72 -21.81
N GLY A 474 -18.49 29.39 -23.09
CA GLY A 474 -17.54 30.08 -23.96
C GLY A 474 -16.05 29.77 -23.71
N SER A 475 -15.73 28.87 -22.77
CA SER A 475 -14.35 28.40 -22.57
C SER A 475 -13.85 27.47 -23.67
N MET A 476 -14.75 26.70 -24.29
CA MET A 476 -14.47 25.84 -25.43
C MET A 476 -15.14 26.39 -26.70
N PRO A 477 -14.61 26.10 -27.90
CA PRO A 477 -15.31 26.42 -29.14
C PRO A 477 -16.63 25.68 -29.23
N ARG A 478 -17.63 26.35 -29.80
CA ARG A 478 -18.98 25.83 -29.96
C ARG A 478 -18.98 24.51 -30.72
N ALA A 479 -19.73 23.53 -30.23
CA ALA A 479 -19.82 22.19 -30.77
C ALA A 479 -21.28 21.76 -30.98
N LEU A 480 -21.54 21.10 -32.11
CA LEU A 480 -22.84 20.51 -32.43
C LEU A 480 -22.65 19.10 -33.00
N THR A 481 -23.46 18.15 -32.56
CA THR A 481 -23.52 16.82 -33.16
C THR A 481 -24.03 16.89 -34.60
N LEU A 482 -23.71 15.87 -35.39
CA LEU A 482 -24.29 15.72 -36.73
C LEU A 482 -25.82 15.69 -36.67
N ARG A 483 -26.40 14.99 -35.68
CA ARG A 483 -27.86 14.95 -35.48
C ARG A 483 -28.46 16.32 -35.20
N GLU A 484 -27.85 17.12 -34.32
CA GLU A 484 -28.33 18.47 -33.98
C GLU A 484 -28.27 19.39 -35.22
N LEU A 485 -27.15 19.35 -35.96
CA LEU A 485 -26.96 20.16 -37.17
C LEU A 485 -27.98 19.83 -38.27
N THR A 486 -28.21 18.54 -38.54
CA THR A 486 -29.13 18.12 -39.62
C THR A 486 -30.60 18.07 -39.20
N ARG A 487 -30.86 18.23 -37.89
CA ARG A 487 -32.15 18.00 -37.24
C ARG A 487 -32.64 16.57 -37.48
N GLY A 488 -31.72 15.60 -37.38
CA GLY A 488 -31.97 14.17 -37.56
C GLY A 488 -32.18 13.72 -39.01
N ARG A 489 -32.02 14.59 -40.01
CA ARG A 489 -32.17 14.24 -41.43
C ARG A 489 -30.87 13.65 -41.97
N THR A 490 -30.98 12.66 -42.86
CA THR A 490 -29.87 12.21 -43.68
C THR A 490 -29.50 13.28 -44.69
N VAL A 491 -28.22 13.63 -44.79
CA VAL A 491 -27.72 14.66 -45.69
C VAL A 491 -26.62 14.11 -46.60
N THR A 492 -26.52 14.64 -47.82
CA THR A 492 -25.37 14.38 -48.69
C THR A 492 -24.15 15.14 -48.19
N ALA A 493 -22.94 14.73 -48.60
CA ALA A 493 -21.71 15.44 -48.24
C ALA A 493 -21.76 16.92 -48.64
N LYS A 494 -22.28 17.23 -49.83
CA LYS A 494 -22.46 18.60 -50.31
C LYS A 494 -23.40 19.43 -49.43
N LEU A 495 -24.55 18.85 -49.06
CA LEU A 495 -25.51 19.53 -48.19
C LEU A 495 -24.94 19.70 -46.78
N LEU A 496 -24.21 18.71 -46.27
CA LEU A 496 -23.53 18.80 -44.99
C LEU A 496 -22.51 19.94 -44.96
N VAL A 497 -21.63 20.02 -45.97
CA VAL A 497 -20.65 21.13 -46.08
C VAL A 497 -21.36 22.48 -46.14
N HIS A 498 -22.46 22.59 -46.88
CA HIS A 498 -23.25 23.81 -46.91
C HIS A 498 -23.78 24.20 -45.52
N LEU A 499 -24.42 23.26 -44.81
CA LEU A 499 -24.91 23.49 -43.45
C LEU A 499 -23.79 23.89 -42.49
N LEU A 500 -22.64 23.24 -42.58
CA LEU A 500 -21.48 23.54 -41.75
C LEU A 500 -20.91 24.93 -42.02
N ASN A 501 -20.84 25.36 -43.26
CA ASN A 501 -20.33 26.69 -43.60
C ASN A 501 -21.30 27.81 -43.20
N VAL A 502 -22.61 27.51 -43.15
CA VAL A 502 -23.61 28.44 -42.60
C VAL A 502 -23.49 28.52 -41.08
N GLU A 503 -23.36 27.37 -40.42
CA GLU A 503 -23.30 27.28 -38.96
C GLU A 503 -21.96 27.78 -38.39
N TYR A 504 -20.86 27.54 -39.11
CA TYR A 504 -19.50 27.88 -38.73
C TYR A 504 -18.84 28.69 -39.86
N PRO A 505 -19.15 30.00 -39.99
CA PRO A 505 -18.64 30.82 -41.10
C PRO A 505 -17.11 30.99 -41.08
N ASN A 506 -16.48 30.79 -39.92
CA ASN A 506 -15.02 30.83 -39.76
C ASN A 506 -14.33 29.47 -40.02
N GLY A 507 -15.09 28.46 -40.45
CA GLY A 507 -14.63 27.11 -40.65
C GLY A 507 -14.96 26.18 -39.49
N TRP A 508 -14.80 24.88 -39.72
CA TRP A 508 -15.22 23.82 -38.81
C TRP A 508 -14.24 22.66 -38.80
N VAL A 509 -14.24 21.91 -37.71
CA VAL A 509 -13.49 20.66 -37.54
C VAL A 509 -14.46 19.55 -37.14
N MET A 510 -14.42 18.42 -37.85
CA MET A 510 -15.17 17.22 -37.51
C MET A 510 -14.35 16.34 -36.58
N LYS A 511 -14.96 15.90 -35.48
CA LYS A 511 -14.36 15.04 -34.45
C LYS A 511 -15.28 13.88 -34.12
N GLY A 512 -14.69 12.74 -33.74
CA GLY A 512 -15.43 11.66 -33.09
C GLY A 512 -15.61 11.98 -31.60
N ALA A 513 -16.70 11.51 -31.01
CA ALA A 513 -16.91 11.59 -29.56
C ALA A 513 -15.85 10.77 -28.80
N TRP A 514 -15.36 9.70 -29.42
CA TRP A 514 -14.27 8.85 -28.94
C TRP A 514 -13.18 8.87 -30.01
N ASP A 515 -12.12 9.66 -29.81
CA ASP A 515 -10.93 9.54 -30.66
C ASP A 515 -10.16 8.25 -30.28
N LEU A 516 -9.16 7.88 -31.06
CA LEU A 516 -8.08 6.94 -30.67
C LEU A 516 -6.75 7.70 -30.81
N SER A 517 -5.77 7.46 -29.94
CA SER A 517 -4.59 8.35 -29.80
C SER A 517 -3.76 8.52 -31.08
N THR A 518 -3.90 7.57 -32.01
CA THR A 518 -3.23 7.62 -33.30
C THR A 518 -3.90 8.55 -34.33
N GLU A 519 -5.15 8.98 -34.14
CA GLU A 519 -5.98 9.70 -35.13
C GLU A 519 -5.58 11.18 -35.34
N SER A 520 -4.31 11.43 -35.69
CA SER A 520 -3.77 12.77 -35.98
C SER A 520 -4.31 13.43 -37.26
N MET A 521 -5.26 12.81 -37.97
CA MET A 521 -5.79 13.31 -39.24
C MET A 521 -7.16 13.96 -39.03
N PHE A 522 -7.16 15.25 -38.73
CA PHE A 522 -8.37 16.06 -38.61
C PHE A 522 -9.07 16.24 -39.96
N ILE A 523 -10.41 16.16 -39.95
CA ILE A 523 -11.25 16.52 -41.09
C ILE A 523 -11.82 17.91 -40.83
N SER A 524 -11.65 18.83 -41.78
CA SER A 524 -12.04 20.25 -41.62
C SER A 524 -12.52 20.85 -42.93
N ASP A 525 -13.00 22.09 -42.85
CA ASP A 525 -13.37 22.96 -43.98
C ASP A 525 -12.27 23.10 -45.07
N LYS A 526 -11.00 22.84 -44.72
CA LYS A 526 -9.87 22.87 -45.67
C LYS A 526 -9.75 21.62 -46.56
N LEU A 527 -10.55 20.60 -46.33
CA LEU A 527 -10.53 19.37 -47.11
C LEU A 527 -11.74 19.28 -48.04
N ASP A 528 -11.54 18.77 -49.25
CA ASP A 528 -12.63 18.43 -50.16
C ASP A 528 -13.23 17.07 -49.76
N LEU A 529 -14.40 17.11 -49.10
CA LEU A 529 -15.09 15.91 -48.62
C LEU A 529 -15.49 14.97 -49.77
N GLU A 530 -15.85 15.52 -50.94
CA GLU A 530 -16.27 14.70 -52.08
C GLU A 530 -15.09 13.94 -52.67
N ASP A 531 -13.94 14.59 -52.81
CA ASP A 531 -12.70 13.95 -53.25
C ASP A 531 -12.24 12.86 -52.28
N LEU A 532 -12.31 13.11 -50.97
CA LEU A 532 -11.97 12.09 -49.95
C LEU A 532 -12.88 10.87 -50.04
N LEU A 533 -14.20 11.07 -50.22
CA LEU A 533 -15.15 9.98 -50.40
C LEU A 533 -14.91 9.22 -51.72
N LYS A 534 -14.49 9.91 -52.79
CA LYS A 534 -14.10 9.29 -54.06
C LYS A 534 -12.85 8.41 -53.89
N LYS A 535 -11.84 8.89 -53.17
CA LYS A 535 -10.62 8.13 -52.86
C LYS A 535 -10.90 6.87 -52.04
N TYR A 536 -11.86 6.92 -51.11
CA TYR A 536 -12.31 5.74 -50.37
C TYR A 536 -12.86 4.63 -51.28
N ARG A 537 -13.69 5.00 -52.26
CA ARG A 537 -14.28 4.04 -53.21
C ARG A 537 -13.25 3.34 -54.10
N ASN A 538 -12.01 3.84 -54.15
CA ASN A 538 -10.93 3.28 -54.94
C ASN A 538 -10.07 2.31 -54.10
N GLY A 539 -10.55 1.08 -53.92
CA GLY A 539 -9.74 -0.05 -53.44
C GLY A 539 -9.39 -0.09 -51.94
N PHE A 540 -9.79 0.90 -51.14
CA PHE A 540 -9.47 0.94 -49.71
C PHE A 540 -10.03 -0.26 -48.95
N GLU A 541 -11.22 -0.74 -49.28
CA GLU A 541 -11.84 -1.86 -48.56
C GLU A 541 -11.05 -3.17 -48.75
N THR A 542 -10.49 -3.39 -49.94
CA THR A 542 -9.57 -4.51 -50.20
C THR A 542 -8.28 -4.36 -49.40
N PHE A 543 -7.73 -3.15 -49.33
CA PHE A 543 -6.55 -2.85 -48.52
C PHE A 543 -6.81 -3.09 -47.02
N ARG A 544 -7.93 -2.59 -46.49
CA ARG A 544 -8.33 -2.75 -45.09
C ARG A 544 -8.44 -4.21 -44.69
N LYS A 545 -9.20 -5.01 -45.45
CA LYS A 545 -9.37 -6.45 -45.21
C LYS A 545 -8.06 -7.23 -45.30
N ARG A 546 -7.09 -6.74 -46.07
CA ARG A 546 -5.74 -7.33 -46.12
C ARG A 546 -4.96 -7.00 -44.85
N VAL A 547 -4.89 -5.72 -44.47
CA VAL A 547 -4.20 -5.26 -43.25
C VAL A 547 -4.76 -5.96 -42.00
N GLU A 548 -6.07 -6.02 -41.83
CA GLU A 548 -6.70 -6.67 -40.66
C GLU A 548 -6.43 -8.17 -40.59
N ARG A 549 -6.24 -8.82 -41.75
CA ARG A 549 -5.89 -10.25 -41.81
C ARG A 549 -4.41 -10.48 -41.50
N GLU A 550 -3.54 -9.66 -42.08
CA GLU A 550 -2.09 -9.70 -41.86
C GLU A 550 -1.73 -9.34 -40.41
N MET A 551 -2.50 -8.46 -39.79
CA MET A 551 -2.30 -7.95 -38.42
C MET A 551 -3.33 -8.53 -37.45
N LYS A 552 -3.82 -9.74 -37.69
CA LYS A 552 -4.79 -10.40 -36.81
C LYS A 552 -4.19 -10.57 -35.40
N GLY A 553 -4.87 -10.02 -34.39
CA GLY A 553 -4.41 -10.06 -32.99
C GLY A 553 -3.39 -8.97 -32.62
N ALA A 554 -3.03 -8.09 -33.55
CA ALA A 554 -2.23 -6.90 -33.24
C ALA A 554 -3.07 -5.83 -32.51
N ASP A 555 -2.38 -4.92 -31.83
CA ASP A 555 -2.98 -3.74 -31.21
C ASP A 555 -3.79 -2.92 -32.25
N PRO A 556 -5.04 -2.53 -31.96
CA PRO A 556 -5.86 -1.71 -32.86
C PRO A 556 -5.18 -0.43 -33.35
N GLU A 557 -4.32 0.20 -32.55
CA GLU A 557 -3.57 1.39 -32.93
C GLU A 557 -2.55 1.12 -34.05
N LEU A 558 -1.90 -0.04 -34.02
CA LEU A 558 -0.97 -0.46 -35.07
C LEU A 558 -1.72 -0.74 -36.38
N VAL A 559 -2.88 -1.41 -36.29
CA VAL A 559 -3.76 -1.66 -37.44
C VAL A 559 -4.18 -0.32 -38.05
N ILE A 560 -4.68 0.60 -37.22
CA ILE A 560 -5.10 1.93 -37.66
C ILE A 560 -3.93 2.71 -38.26
N GLY A 561 -2.75 2.67 -37.65
CA GLY A 561 -1.53 3.27 -38.17
C GLY A 561 -1.23 2.80 -39.59
N LYS A 562 -1.36 1.49 -39.85
CA LYS A 562 -1.18 0.92 -41.19
C LYS A 562 -2.28 1.32 -42.17
N LEU A 563 -3.53 1.39 -41.70
CA LEU A 563 -4.66 1.83 -42.52
C LEU A 563 -4.48 3.26 -43.05
N LYS A 564 -3.84 4.14 -42.28
CA LYS A 564 -3.60 5.55 -42.63
C LYS A 564 -2.66 5.75 -43.81
N GLU A 565 -1.84 4.77 -44.14
CA GLU A 565 -0.94 4.83 -45.30
C GLU A 565 -1.70 4.86 -46.63
N HIS A 566 -2.97 4.44 -46.65
CA HIS A 566 -3.78 4.42 -47.86
C HIS A 566 -4.59 5.72 -48.05
N PRO A 567 -4.58 6.36 -49.24
CA PRO A 567 -5.28 7.62 -49.51
C PRO A 567 -6.79 7.61 -49.22
N GLY A 568 -7.41 6.43 -49.33
CA GLY A 568 -8.83 6.21 -49.05
C GLY A 568 -9.24 6.18 -47.57
N TYR A 569 -8.28 6.17 -46.63
CA TYR A 569 -8.57 6.06 -45.19
C TYR A 569 -9.46 7.19 -44.66
N ARG A 570 -9.16 8.45 -45.03
CA ARG A 570 -9.96 9.60 -44.56
C ARG A 570 -11.40 9.53 -45.05
N GLY A 571 -11.61 9.11 -46.30
CA GLY A 571 -12.96 8.91 -46.83
C GLY A 571 -13.72 7.79 -46.13
N TRP A 572 -13.05 6.67 -45.83
CA TRP A 572 -13.64 5.59 -45.02
C TRP A 572 -14.02 6.09 -43.62
N LYS A 573 -13.15 6.85 -42.97
CA LYS A 573 -13.41 7.42 -41.64
C LYS A 573 -14.60 8.37 -41.67
N ILE A 574 -14.73 9.22 -42.70
CA ILE A 574 -15.93 10.05 -42.91
C ILE A 574 -17.18 9.17 -42.98
N VAL A 575 -17.17 8.09 -43.76
CA VAL A 575 -18.33 7.18 -43.86
C VAL A 575 -18.68 6.55 -42.51
N GLN A 576 -17.69 6.09 -41.74
CA GLN A 576 -17.89 5.55 -40.39
C GLN A 576 -18.48 6.61 -39.44
N MET A 577 -17.93 7.82 -39.48
CA MET A 577 -18.39 8.95 -38.68
C MET A 577 -19.83 9.34 -39.03
N LEU A 578 -20.16 9.51 -40.31
CA LEU A 578 -21.51 9.90 -40.75
C LEU A 578 -22.57 8.83 -40.44
N ALA A 579 -22.17 7.56 -40.30
CA ALA A 579 -23.07 6.49 -39.89
C ALA A 579 -23.47 6.56 -38.40
N GLN A 580 -22.79 7.38 -37.59
CA GLN A 580 -23.00 7.50 -36.15
C GLN A 580 -23.30 8.97 -35.77
N PRO A 581 -24.47 9.50 -36.14
CA PRO A 581 -24.77 10.94 -36.04
C PRO A 581 -24.81 11.49 -34.61
N ASP A 582 -24.89 10.61 -33.61
CA ASP A 582 -24.84 10.95 -32.18
C ASP A 582 -23.42 10.93 -31.60
N LEU A 583 -22.46 10.31 -32.30
CA LEU A 583 -21.07 10.13 -31.86
C LEU A 583 -20.08 10.95 -32.70
N VAL A 584 -20.60 11.83 -33.54
CA VAL A 584 -19.80 12.75 -34.35
C VAL A 584 -20.31 14.14 -34.15
N PHE A 585 -19.37 15.05 -33.92
CA PHE A 585 -19.67 16.45 -33.73
C PHE A 585 -18.72 17.31 -34.54
N PHE A 586 -19.19 18.52 -34.79
CA PHE A 586 -18.47 19.57 -35.47
C PHE A 586 -18.21 20.68 -34.48
N GLN A 587 -16.98 21.15 -34.45
CA GLN A 587 -16.53 22.23 -33.58
C GLN A 587 -16.09 23.42 -34.43
N GLU A 588 -16.38 24.63 -33.96
CA GLU A 588 -15.88 25.84 -34.61
C GLU A 588 -14.34 25.79 -34.72
N ARG A 589 -13.84 26.12 -35.91
CA ARG A 589 -12.41 26.17 -36.14
C ARG A 589 -11.81 27.44 -35.55
N LEU A 590 -10.90 27.26 -34.60
CA LEU A 590 -10.12 28.35 -34.05
C LEU A 590 -8.92 28.72 -34.95
N ARG A 591 -8.60 30.01 -34.99
CA ARG A 591 -7.33 30.53 -35.54
C ARG A 591 -6.31 30.63 -34.43
N ILE A 592 -5.63 29.51 -34.18
CA ILE A 592 -4.69 29.34 -33.07
C ILE A 592 -3.37 30.02 -33.41
N VAL A 593 -2.94 30.93 -32.54
CA VAL A 593 -1.60 31.55 -32.55
C VAL A 593 -0.60 30.65 -31.84
N ARG A 594 -0.98 30.14 -30.66
CA ARG A 594 -0.14 29.29 -29.83
C ARG A 594 -1.01 28.33 -29.00
N GLU A 595 -0.47 27.15 -28.69
CA GLU A 595 -1.15 26.16 -27.87
C GLU A 595 -0.29 25.79 -26.65
N PHE A 596 -0.89 25.88 -25.48
CA PHE A 596 -0.30 25.58 -24.20
C PHE A 596 -0.85 24.27 -23.66
N ARG A 597 -0.02 23.49 -22.98
CA ARG A 597 -0.46 22.45 -22.06
C ARG A 597 -0.32 22.99 -20.64
N VAL A 598 -1.40 23.04 -19.89
CA VAL A 598 -1.47 23.54 -18.50
C VAL A 598 -1.94 22.43 -17.58
N GLU A 599 -1.16 22.13 -16.55
CA GLU A 599 -1.47 21.07 -15.58
C GLU A 599 -2.29 21.59 -14.40
N VAL A 600 -3.30 20.83 -14.01
CA VAL A 600 -4.18 21.14 -12.88
C VAL A 600 -4.28 19.92 -11.98
N GLN A 601 -4.10 20.14 -10.67
CA GLN A 601 -4.19 19.13 -9.63
C GLN A 601 -5.08 19.65 -8.50
N GLY A 602 -6.10 18.86 -8.10
CA GLY A 602 -6.98 19.20 -6.97
C GLY A 602 -7.62 20.59 -7.08
N GLY A 603 -8.06 20.96 -8.29
CA GLY A 603 -8.67 22.27 -8.54
C GLY A 603 -7.70 23.45 -8.60
N LYS A 604 -6.38 23.20 -8.66
CA LYS A 604 -5.37 24.24 -8.76
C LYS A 604 -4.43 24.02 -9.94
N VAL A 605 -4.17 25.07 -10.69
CA VAL A 605 -3.10 25.09 -11.70
C VAL A 605 -1.76 24.87 -10.99
N LEU A 606 -1.00 23.89 -11.49
CA LEU A 606 0.29 23.54 -10.95
C LEU A 606 1.31 24.59 -11.44
N SER A 607 1.73 25.50 -10.56
CA SER A 607 2.69 26.55 -10.91
C SER A 607 4.13 26.02 -11.09
N LYS A 608 5.06 26.88 -11.55
CA LYS A 608 6.52 26.62 -11.61
C LYS A 608 6.97 25.62 -12.68
N GLY A 609 6.53 25.80 -13.92
CA GLY A 609 7.03 25.03 -15.06
C GLY A 609 6.10 23.91 -15.53
N SER A 610 4.93 23.77 -14.89
CA SER A 610 3.86 22.85 -15.32
C SER A 610 2.91 23.45 -16.35
N THR A 611 3.42 24.43 -17.09
CA THR A 611 2.83 25.03 -18.29
C THR A 611 3.88 25.01 -19.39
N ILE A 612 3.57 24.40 -20.54
CA ILE A 612 4.49 24.29 -21.70
C ILE A 612 3.80 24.67 -23.01
N ASP A 613 4.58 25.03 -24.03
CA ASP A 613 4.09 25.10 -25.41
C ASP A 613 4.03 23.68 -25.99
N ARG A 614 2.83 23.26 -26.42
CA ARG A 614 2.54 21.87 -26.81
C ARG A 614 3.35 21.44 -28.03
N TYR A 615 3.67 22.35 -28.95
CA TYR A 615 4.35 22.03 -30.21
C TYR A 615 5.86 22.26 -30.14
N ALA A 616 6.31 23.25 -29.37
CA ALA A 616 7.73 23.45 -29.05
C ALA A 616 8.30 22.22 -28.32
N TYR A 617 7.53 21.68 -27.37
CA TYR A 617 7.87 20.46 -26.64
C TYR A 617 8.01 19.25 -27.58
N LYS A 618 7.02 19.01 -28.45
CA LYS A 618 7.05 17.88 -29.42
C LYS A 618 8.17 17.99 -30.46
N SER A 619 8.56 19.21 -30.83
CA SER A 619 9.61 19.45 -31.84
C SER A 619 11.02 19.58 -31.26
N ARG A 620 11.19 19.51 -29.93
CA ARG A 620 12.43 19.82 -29.18
C ARG A 620 13.01 21.22 -29.44
N LYS A 621 12.29 22.10 -30.14
CA LYS A 621 12.66 23.51 -30.31
C LYS A 621 12.14 24.26 -29.10
N LYS A 622 12.99 24.42 -28.07
CA LYS A 622 12.67 25.17 -26.85
C LYS A 622 12.77 26.67 -27.13
N GLU A 623 11.78 27.24 -27.81
CA GLU A 623 11.57 28.69 -27.66
C GLU A 623 11.06 28.91 -26.22
N PRO A 624 11.72 29.78 -25.43
CA PRO A 624 11.25 30.08 -24.10
C PRO A 624 9.88 30.75 -24.18
N LEU A 625 8.93 30.27 -23.38
CA LEU A 625 7.64 30.93 -23.22
C LEU A 625 7.82 32.29 -22.57
N ASP A 626 7.05 33.28 -23.04
CA ASP A 626 6.95 34.58 -22.36
C ASP A 626 6.31 34.35 -20.97
N PRO A 627 6.98 34.74 -19.86
CA PRO A 627 6.44 34.61 -18.52
C PRO A 627 5.07 35.28 -18.34
N GLU A 628 4.78 36.37 -19.05
CA GLU A 628 3.47 37.04 -18.95
C GLU A 628 2.38 36.27 -19.70
N GLU A 629 2.70 35.64 -20.83
CA GLU A 629 1.78 34.72 -21.51
C GLU A 629 1.47 33.50 -20.62
N VAL A 630 2.50 32.92 -19.97
CA VAL A 630 2.33 31.80 -19.03
C VAL A 630 1.39 32.18 -17.89
N LYS A 631 1.63 33.33 -17.24
CA LYS A 631 0.74 33.80 -16.17
C LYS A 631 -0.68 34.04 -16.67
N ALA A 632 -0.84 34.57 -17.88
CA ALA A 632 -2.16 34.85 -18.46
C ALA A 632 -2.94 33.56 -18.73
N VAL A 633 -2.30 32.55 -19.32
CA VAL A 633 -2.93 31.25 -19.59
C VAL A 633 -3.20 30.47 -18.29
N GLU A 634 -2.28 30.49 -17.33
CA GLU A 634 -2.50 29.88 -16.01
C GLU A 634 -3.66 30.54 -15.26
N LYS A 635 -3.76 31.87 -15.30
CA LYS A 635 -4.88 32.61 -14.71
C LYS A 635 -6.21 32.30 -15.39
N PHE A 636 -6.22 32.20 -16.71
CA PHE A 636 -7.40 31.78 -17.47
C PHE A 636 -7.84 30.37 -17.05
N THR A 637 -6.91 29.40 -17.05
CA THR A 637 -7.19 28.01 -16.67
C THR A 637 -7.67 27.91 -15.23
N GLN A 638 -7.06 28.64 -14.29
CA GLN A 638 -7.51 28.65 -12.90
C GLN A 638 -8.93 29.20 -12.77
N LYS A 639 -9.26 30.30 -13.46
CA LYS A 639 -10.62 30.87 -13.44
C LYS A 639 -11.66 29.87 -13.98
N LEU A 640 -11.29 29.14 -15.03
CA LEU A 640 -12.12 28.10 -15.61
C LEU A 640 -12.33 26.94 -14.63
N VAL A 641 -11.27 26.44 -14.00
CA VAL A 641 -11.37 25.37 -12.99
C VAL A 641 -12.21 25.82 -11.79
N ASP A 642 -12.05 27.06 -11.36
CA ASP A 642 -12.84 27.63 -10.26
C ASP A 642 -14.34 27.75 -10.62
N SER A 643 -14.72 27.80 -11.90
CA SER A 643 -16.13 27.82 -12.33
C SER A 643 -16.76 26.44 -12.42
N LEU A 644 -15.96 25.37 -12.48
CA LEU A 644 -16.46 24.00 -12.54
C LEU A 644 -17.10 23.59 -11.21
N PRO A 645 -18.14 22.72 -11.24
CA PRO A 645 -18.69 22.11 -10.03
C PRO A 645 -17.62 21.22 -9.36
N GLU A 646 -17.77 20.97 -8.06
CA GLU A 646 -16.77 20.25 -7.25
C GLU A 646 -16.37 18.91 -7.88
N GLU A 647 -17.33 18.17 -8.44
CA GLU A 647 -17.12 16.85 -9.04
C GLU A 647 -16.18 16.88 -10.26
N LEU A 648 -16.14 17.99 -10.99
CA LEU A 648 -15.24 18.22 -12.11
C LEU A 648 -13.98 18.95 -11.67
N ARG A 649 -14.12 19.99 -10.83
CA ARG A 649 -13.02 20.85 -10.39
C ARG A 649 -11.82 20.08 -9.84
N PHE A 650 -12.07 19.05 -9.04
CA PHE A 650 -11.01 18.33 -8.34
C PHE A 650 -10.39 17.20 -9.16
N LEU A 651 -10.86 16.94 -10.38
CA LEU A 651 -10.17 16.04 -11.30
C LEU A 651 -8.78 16.61 -11.62
N PRO A 652 -7.77 15.76 -11.81
CA PRO A 652 -6.54 16.22 -12.41
C PRO A 652 -6.79 16.44 -13.91
N TYR A 653 -6.15 17.45 -14.50
CA TYR A 653 -6.30 17.78 -15.91
C TYR A 653 -4.97 18.17 -16.54
N GLY A 654 -4.79 17.75 -17.79
CA GLY A 654 -3.82 18.35 -18.71
C GLY A 654 -4.56 19.21 -19.75
N PHE A 655 -4.89 20.45 -19.42
CA PHE A 655 -5.63 21.33 -20.33
C PHE A 655 -4.78 21.74 -21.54
N ASP A 656 -5.28 21.46 -22.74
CA ASP A 656 -4.81 22.08 -23.97
C ASP A 656 -5.53 23.40 -24.19
N VAL A 657 -4.81 24.50 -24.04
CA VAL A 657 -5.36 25.86 -24.13
C VAL A 657 -4.73 26.58 -25.32
N ALA A 658 -5.56 27.06 -26.25
CA ALA A 658 -5.12 27.89 -27.34
C ALA A 658 -5.24 29.38 -27.02
N LEU A 659 -4.21 30.13 -27.36
CA LEU A 659 -4.28 31.56 -27.64
C LEU A 659 -4.70 31.74 -29.10
N ILE A 660 -5.78 32.47 -29.35
CA ILE A 660 -6.30 32.71 -30.70
C ILE A 660 -6.03 34.14 -31.20
N GLU A 661 -6.15 34.38 -32.51
CA GLU A 661 -5.76 35.65 -33.18
C GLU A 661 -6.34 36.92 -32.54
N ASN A 662 -7.51 36.85 -31.90
CA ASN A 662 -8.13 38.00 -31.22
C ASN A 662 -7.62 38.23 -29.78
N GLY A 663 -6.63 37.45 -29.32
CA GLY A 663 -6.04 37.53 -27.98
C GLY A 663 -6.78 36.73 -26.89
N GLU A 664 -7.86 36.03 -27.21
CA GLU A 664 -8.57 35.20 -26.24
C GLU A 664 -7.90 33.84 -26.03
N PHE A 665 -8.13 33.26 -24.84
CA PHE A 665 -7.80 31.87 -24.54
C PHE A 665 -9.03 30.97 -24.66
N LYS A 666 -8.86 29.79 -25.24
CA LYS A 666 -9.90 28.75 -25.36
C LYS A 666 -9.32 27.38 -25.03
N VAL A 667 -10.05 26.57 -24.29
CA VAL A 667 -9.72 25.16 -24.11
C VAL A 667 -10.10 24.40 -25.37
N ILE A 668 -9.18 23.60 -25.89
CA ILE A 668 -9.40 22.70 -27.02
C ILE A 668 -9.68 21.27 -26.51
N GLU A 669 -9.07 20.91 -25.39
CA GLU A 669 -9.14 19.59 -24.76
C GLU A 669 -8.80 19.70 -23.27
N SER A 670 -9.54 19.04 -22.37
CA SER A 670 -9.26 19.08 -20.91
C SER A 670 -8.37 17.95 -20.40
N ASN A 671 -8.34 16.81 -21.09
CA ASN A 671 -7.60 15.60 -20.69
C ASN A 671 -7.80 15.22 -19.20
N PRO A 672 -9.03 14.92 -18.77
CA PRO A 672 -9.33 14.56 -17.38
C PRO A 672 -8.58 13.31 -16.93
N GLY A 673 -8.08 13.30 -15.69
CA GLY A 673 -7.50 12.11 -15.06
C GLY A 673 -6.09 11.71 -15.51
N GLY A 674 -5.52 12.43 -16.46
CA GLY A 674 -4.17 12.23 -16.95
C GLY A 674 -3.27 13.41 -16.57
N ASN A 675 -2.05 13.08 -16.17
CA ASN A 675 -0.99 14.06 -16.00
C ASN A 675 -0.15 14.03 -17.27
N SER A 676 0.24 15.18 -17.81
CA SER A 676 1.02 15.17 -19.05
C SER A 676 2.42 14.63 -18.83
N SER A 677 2.91 13.87 -19.80
CA SER A 677 4.24 13.24 -19.78
C SER A 677 5.40 14.23 -19.53
N PHE A 678 5.24 15.50 -19.92
CA PHE A 678 6.27 16.52 -19.72
C PHE A 678 6.54 16.84 -18.24
N LEU A 679 5.60 16.53 -17.34
CA LEU A 679 5.81 16.72 -15.90
C LEU A 679 7.04 15.93 -15.42
N GLU A 680 7.32 14.77 -16.03
CA GLU A 680 8.46 13.92 -15.71
C GLU A 680 9.79 14.45 -16.27
N GLU A 681 9.73 15.23 -17.36
CA GLU A 681 10.92 15.72 -18.06
C GLU A 681 11.40 17.09 -17.54
N ASN A 682 10.62 17.73 -16.66
CA ASN A 682 10.93 19.02 -16.08
C ASN A 682 11.03 18.93 -14.55
N PRO A 683 12.23 19.01 -13.96
CA PRO A 683 12.42 18.92 -12.51
C PRO A 683 11.56 19.88 -11.69
N ALA A 684 11.29 21.08 -12.21
CA ALA A 684 10.46 22.06 -11.50
C ALA A 684 8.98 21.63 -11.42
N SER A 685 8.49 20.95 -12.47
CA SER A 685 7.17 20.35 -12.50
C SER A 685 7.04 19.16 -11.56
N VAL A 686 8.06 18.29 -11.50
CA VAL A 686 8.12 17.17 -10.54
C VAL A 686 8.02 17.70 -9.12
N LEU A 687 8.86 18.68 -8.75
CA LEU A 687 8.84 19.28 -7.41
C LEU A 687 7.50 19.94 -7.06
N ALA A 688 6.84 20.56 -8.04
CA ALA A 688 5.52 21.15 -7.83
C ALA A 688 4.46 20.07 -7.58
N LEU A 689 4.47 18.99 -8.37
CA LEU A 689 3.57 17.86 -8.20
C LEU A 689 3.81 17.17 -6.85
N ASP A 690 5.06 16.92 -6.48
CA ASP A 690 5.43 16.33 -5.19
C ASP A 690 4.94 17.15 -4.01
N ALA A 691 5.11 18.48 -4.06
CA ALA A 691 4.63 19.38 -3.02
C ALA A 691 3.10 19.34 -2.87
N TYR A 692 2.37 19.15 -3.98
CA TYR A 692 0.92 18.93 -3.94
C TYR A 692 0.58 17.56 -3.32
N LEU A 693 1.18 16.47 -3.81
CA LEU A 693 0.93 15.11 -3.35
C LEU A 693 1.24 14.94 -1.85
N LEU A 694 2.26 15.63 -1.35
CA LEU A 694 2.62 15.68 0.07
C LEU A 694 1.49 16.20 0.97
N ARG A 695 0.74 17.18 0.48
CA ARG A 695 -0.33 17.85 1.23
C ARG A 695 -1.68 17.15 1.06
N TYR A 696 -1.79 16.29 0.06
CA TYR A 696 -3.01 15.65 -0.34
C TYR A 696 -3.73 14.89 0.80
N PRO A 697 -3.06 14.10 1.66
CA PRO A 697 -3.71 13.45 2.81
C PRO A 697 -4.38 14.44 3.77
N GLU A 698 -3.74 15.59 4.03
CA GLU A 698 -4.27 16.63 4.90
C GLU A 698 -5.47 17.33 4.25
N LEU A 699 -5.39 17.62 2.94
CA LEU A 699 -6.49 18.22 2.19
C LEU A 699 -7.72 17.31 2.16
N LEU A 700 -7.51 16.00 2.05
CA LEU A 700 -8.57 15.01 2.12
C LEU A 700 -9.16 14.89 3.53
N LYS A 701 -8.33 14.75 4.57
CA LYS A 701 -8.79 14.69 5.98
C LYS A 701 -9.54 15.94 6.42
N SER A 702 -9.15 17.11 5.90
CA SER A 702 -9.81 18.39 6.21
C SER A 702 -11.11 18.63 5.43
N GLY A 703 -11.51 17.70 4.55
CA GLY A 703 -12.70 17.84 3.70
C GLY A 703 -12.57 18.93 2.63
N LYS A 704 -11.36 19.46 2.42
CA LYS A 704 -11.07 20.43 1.35
C LYS A 704 -11.04 19.76 -0.03
N LEU A 705 -10.83 18.44 -0.05
CA LEU A 705 -11.11 17.56 -1.18
C LEU A 705 -12.34 16.72 -0.85
N LYS A 706 -13.25 16.57 -1.81
CA LYS A 706 -14.51 15.85 -1.62
C LYS A 706 -14.56 14.64 -2.54
N LEU A 707 -14.40 13.47 -1.92
CA LEU A 707 -14.57 12.18 -2.56
C LEU A 707 -16.06 11.85 -2.69
N LEU A 708 -16.54 11.68 -3.91
CA LEU A 708 -17.81 10.98 -4.12
C LEU A 708 -17.56 9.49 -4.17
N GLU A 709 -18.32 8.74 -3.37
CA GLU A 709 -18.43 7.30 -3.53
C GLU A 709 -18.93 6.96 -4.95
N PRO A 710 -18.53 5.81 -5.56
CA PRO A 710 -18.88 5.47 -6.93
C PRO A 710 -20.38 5.57 -7.24
N LYS A 711 -21.23 5.19 -6.28
CA LYS A 711 -22.70 5.33 -6.39
C LYS A 711 -23.13 6.79 -6.49
N ALA A 712 -22.54 7.68 -5.68
CA ALA A 712 -22.84 9.11 -5.72
C ALA A 712 -22.34 9.76 -7.01
N GLN A 713 -21.16 9.35 -7.52
CA GLN A 713 -20.67 9.77 -8.83
C GLN A 713 -21.65 9.39 -9.94
N MET A 714 -22.10 8.13 -9.98
CA MET A 714 -23.03 7.67 -11.01
C MET A 714 -24.39 8.38 -10.93
N GLN A 715 -24.91 8.63 -9.72
CA GLN A 715 -26.12 9.43 -9.54
C GLN A 715 -25.96 10.85 -10.07
N TRP A 716 -24.83 11.49 -9.77
CA TRP A 716 -24.51 12.82 -10.30
C TRP A 716 -24.40 12.79 -11.83
N ILE A 717 -23.66 11.84 -12.41
CA ILE A 717 -23.50 11.66 -13.86
C ILE A 717 -24.86 11.53 -14.54
N LEU A 718 -25.72 10.63 -14.05
CA LEU A 718 -27.06 10.40 -14.63
C LEU A 718 -27.94 11.65 -14.55
N ALA A 719 -27.85 12.40 -13.44
CA ALA A 719 -28.57 13.67 -13.31
C ALA A 719 -28.07 14.72 -14.32
N GLN A 720 -26.75 14.82 -14.55
CA GLN A 720 -26.20 15.72 -15.54
C GLN A 720 -26.54 15.29 -16.97
N PHE A 721 -26.50 13.98 -17.24
CA PHE A 721 -26.87 13.45 -18.55
C PHE A 721 -28.32 13.75 -18.91
N SER A 722 -29.24 13.58 -17.96
CA SER A 722 -30.64 13.96 -18.13
C SER A 722 -30.79 15.47 -18.44
N LYS A 723 -30.09 16.34 -17.70
CA LYS A 723 -30.13 17.80 -17.91
C LYS A 723 -29.53 18.24 -19.24
N LEU A 724 -28.44 17.61 -19.67
CA LEU A 724 -27.67 17.97 -20.87
C LEU A 724 -28.14 17.24 -22.14
N GLY A 725 -29.17 16.41 -22.02
CA GLY A 725 -29.70 15.63 -23.15
C GLY A 725 -28.72 14.56 -23.64
N ILE A 726 -27.91 14.00 -22.76
CA ILE A 726 -26.97 12.92 -23.08
C ILE A 726 -27.68 11.58 -22.89
N ASP A 727 -27.89 10.89 -24.00
CA ASP A 727 -28.44 9.52 -24.02
C ASP A 727 -27.31 8.49 -23.84
N VAL A 728 -27.28 7.80 -22.69
CA VAL A 728 -26.24 6.80 -22.38
C VAL A 728 -26.13 5.73 -23.46
N SER A 729 -27.26 5.24 -23.96
CA SER A 729 -27.29 4.14 -24.92
C SER A 729 -26.67 4.51 -26.27
N LYS A 730 -26.73 5.79 -26.64
CA LYS A 730 -26.18 6.31 -27.90
C LYS A 730 -24.76 6.83 -27.75
N HIS A 731 -24.46 7.52 -26.65
CA HIS A 731 -23.19 8.22 -26.48
C HIS A 731 -22.09 7.34 -25.86
N PHE A 732 -22.46 6.24 -25.19
CA PHE A 732 -21.55 5.32 -24.52
C PHE A 732 -21.79 3.86 -24.95
N PRO A 733 -21.83 3.53 -26.26
CA PRO A 733 -22.16 2.19 -26.71
C PRO A 733 -21.09 1.18 -26.25
N GLY A 734 -21.52 0.11 -25.58
CA GLY A 734 -20.63 -0.96 -25.12
C GLY A 734 -19.66 -0.58 -24.00
N MET A 735 -19.76 0.62 -23.43
CA MET A 735 -18.91 1.01 -22.30
C MET A 735 -19.49 0.48 -20.99
N THR A 736 -18.68 -0.24 -20.23
CA THR A 736 -18.99 -0.60 -18.85
C THR A 736 -18.27 0.36 -17.90
N PHE A 737 -18.99 0.79 -16.87
CA PHE A 737 -18.43 1.54 -15.75
C PHE A 737 -17.96 0.51 -14.71
N THR A 738 -16.67 0.51 -14.38
CA THR A 738 -16.12 -0.43 -13.40
C THR A 738 -16.60 -0.10 -11.99
N ALA A 739 -16.87 -1.14 -11.20
CA ALA A 739 -17.04 -1.01 -9.76
C ALA A 739 -15.72 -1.42 -9.11
N ASP A 740 -14.84 -0.44 -8.83
CA ASP A 740 -13.55 -0.74 -8.21
C ASP A 740 -13.70 -0.83 -6.68
N ASP A 741 -13.08 -1.85 -6.06
CA ASP A 741 -12.89 -1.97 -4.60
C ASP A 741 -11.42 -1.70 -4.27
N ILE A 742 -11.05 -0.43 -4.08
CA ILE A 742 -9.72 -0.03 -3.60
C ILE A 742 -9.82 0.25 -2.10
N ARG A 743 -9.26 -0.63 -1.26
CA ARG A 743 -9.22 -0.46 0.20
C ARG A 743 -7.83 -0.01 0.63
N ASP A 744 -7.72 1.17 1.22
CA ASP A 744 -6.51 1.65 1.87
C ASP A 744 -6.76 1.74 3.39
N PRO A 745 -5.99 1.03 4.24
CA PRO A 745 -6.11 1.09 5.70
C PRO A 745 -6.00 2.50 6.28
N ALA A 746 -5.30 3.43 5.62
CA ALA A 746 -5.19 4.82 6.04
C ALA A 746 -6.47 5.66 5.78
N TYR A 747 -7.41 5.12 5.00
CA TYR A 747 -8.64 5.79 4.57
C TYR A 747 -9.87 4.86 4.70
N PRO A 748 -10.42 4.70 5.93
CA PRO A 748 -11.48 3.73 6.24
C PRO A 748 -12.83 4.00 5.55
N THR A 749 -12.97 5.11 4.81
CA THR A 749 -14.22 5.48 4.12
C THR A 749 -14.44 4.71 2.81
N ARG A 750 -13.42 4.08 2.21
CA ARG A 750 -13.61 3.23 1.03
C ARG A 750 -14.14 1.86 1.42
N LYS A 751 -15.42 1.79 1.80
CA LYS A 751 -16.17 0.53 1.80
C LYS A 751 -16.73 0.31 0.40
N GLY A 752 -16.03 -0.47 -0.42
CA GLY A 752 -16.62 -1.01 -1.64
C GLY A 752 -17.94 -1.73 -1.28
N PRO A 753 -19.04 -1.51 -2.02
CA PRO A 753 -20.27 -2.25 -1.79
C PRO A 753 -20.02 -3.75 -1.99
N PRO A 754 -20.77 -4.63 -1.31
CA PRO A 754 -20.74 -6.05 -1.60
C PRO A 754 -21.04 -6.29 -3.08
N THR A 755 -20.33 -7.27 -3.62
CA THR A 755 -20.49 -7.83 -4.96
C THR A 755 -21.92 -7.72 -5.49
N ARG A 756 -22.05 -7.06 -6.66
CA ARG A 756 -23.27 -6.61 -7.37
C ARG A 756 -23.80 -5.24 -6.94
N CYS A 757 -23.21 -4.19 -7.52
CA CYS A 757 -24.03 -3.07 -7.92
C CYS A 757 -24.88 -3.56 -9.12
N GLU A 758 -26.16 -3.86 -8.89
CA GLU A 758 -27.16 -4.20 -9.93
C GLU A 758 -27.44 -3.04 -10.90
N LEU A 759 -26.70 -1.94 -10.83
CA LEU A 759 -26.60 -0.92 -11.89
C LEU A 759 -25.53 -1.32 -12.93
N LEU A 760 -25.57 -2.58 -13.36
CA LEU A 760 -25.02 -2.96 -14.65
C LEU A 760 -25.88 -2.26 -15.71
N LEU A 761 -25.50 -1.05 -16.13
CA LEU A 761 -25.93 -0.49 -17.41
C LEU A 761 -25.31 -1.37 -18.52
N THR A 762 -25.81 -2.59 -18.62
CA THR A 762 -25.63 -3.41 -19.81
C THR A 762 -26.60 -2.81 -20.82
N VAL A 763 -26.18 -1.75 -21.51
CA VAL A 763 -26.87 -1.33 -22.72
C VAL A 763 -26.60 -2.46 -23.73
N ARG A 764 -27.56 -3.38 -23.85
CA ARG A 764 -27.59 -4.34 -24.96
C ARG A 764 -27.86 -3.62 -26.26
#